data_AF-V9K9L2-F1
#
_entry.id   AF-V9K9L2-F1
#
_cell.length_a   1.000
_cell.length_b   1.000
_cell.length_c   1.000
_cell.angle_alpha   90.00
_cell.angle_beta   90.00
_cell.angle_gamma   90.00
#
_symmetry.space_group_name_H-M   'P 1'
#
loop_
_entity.id
_entity.type
_entity.pdbx_description
1 polymer ?
#
loop_
_entity_poly.entity_id
_entity_poly.type
_entity_poly.pdbx_seq_one_letter_code
_entity_poly.pdbx_strand_id
1 'polypeptide(L)'
;TLKGLGGDHNSTICQFFNSSSDLLDRLHHLTPVQAQILLKGLNQCTNVDIKDPKFFDRLGQLVCFYPKKDLKSPNDNFMFALVKSLENCSNNVQGILQRLVKDTNVETLTPEKIDKLGEALTELTVSQVSSMSNDTVNQTVLSLGKIKKWSRGQRKILIRKIKSLHDTFTAKDLKQLNSLMAGLNTMDFEKMNGSELLDTMEDKAVAESSKELESLQKRSIVNSILRSVKVSSALQKLPESLISEVPLNELQNAGDDVVTLDFLSQSKPWKTGQAIALISHIKDKLNNTENIGKLKDAVKGIGCKLISSLKAEVVRSLARNPRAMAEQIRCSAARFFKVQKSANPDYFSSLTADKIEQLPAPYLLFEPSIDDLNLIPQALCSNVLELLSQTNITVLPRVAARRTALLGYAKDCLKMTASSLTEDQGNSLGPLVCAFSADEVKNINDAVFPEIMDQLRQCGRFEGKKKEALRNKIISIYSSPADWTVDTLSQLGSLLEVLNKDDIKLIPNNEYTTAVFQQLLDSHTPPQGFIISDFNNTADFSLLYEKFFILQKDSQDSKRRRRETECAYRPTVEQILNLGQSNSFWTAEQLACMKPQTFIDSVEMLTDIPTLSDEQLKALKSIAVKAYGSSLTNDQLASLKKITLFFTEDEVKQHFKNIDTDTIGAISEYKEWATDNYSSRAKFIVEELLAGQGVETLSSTQLSSLGYFICTLNLTQIRKINVTSFRSSARDIGENMCPNVITLSALKDKAVEAFIPVKEWTGAELQEIGTIAAGVSAEEMAELSTSSVMFLTPQSIVLMPPKVLSAMSVEQIKNLGVRNSASVTAAQKRALSSNQLKALNENIQIKGGAGSVQPLLATLLALVLTGVFY
;
A
#
# COMPACT_ATOMS: atom_id res chain seq x y z
N THR A 1 -0.98 40.03 -10.86
CA THR A 1 -0.30 39.01 -10.01
C THR A 1 -1.19 38.70 -8.81
N LEU A 2 -1.10 37.50 -8.22
CA LEU A 2 -1.85 37.15 -7.00
C LEU A 2 -1.64 38.15 -5.86
N LYS A 3 -0.41 38.67 -5.72
CA LYS A 3 -0.07 39.72 -4.75
C LYS A 3 -0.78 41.05 -5.02
N GLY A 4 -1.09 41.36 -6.29
CA GLY A 4 -1.90 42.53 -6.65
C GLY A 4 -3.39 42.32 -6.38
N LEU A 5 -3.90 41.08 -6.49
CA LEU A 5 -5.29 40.75 -6.14
C LEU A 5 -5.56 40.90 -4.64
N GLY A 6 -4.62 40.47 -3.80
CA GLY A 6 -4.64 40.64 -2.34
C GLY A 6 -3.90 41.86 -1.84
N GLY A 7 -3.89 42.96 -2.62
CA GLY A 7 -3.22 44.23 -2.33
C GLY A 7 -3.81 44.98 -1.13
N ASP A 8 -3.85 46.31 -1.18
CA ASP A 8 -4.34 47.15 -0.07
C ASP A 8 -5.87 47.08 0.15
N HIS A 9 -6.40 47.97 0.99
CA HIS A 9 -7.82 48.04 1.37
C HIS A 9 -8.80 48.25 0.20
N ASN A 10 -8.33 48.65 -0.99
CA ASN A 10 -9.11 48.79 -2.22
C ASN A 10 -8.82 47.69 -3.26
N SER A 11 -8.15 46.62 -2.85
CA SER A 11 -7.75 45.53 -3.73
C SER A 11 -8.96 44.79 -4.35
N THR A 12 -8.68 44.08 -5.44
CA THR A 12 -9.68 43.33 -6.20
C THR A 12 -10.41 42.30 -5.34
N ILE A 13 -9.71 41.68 -4.40
CA ILE A 13 -10.33 40.72 -3.48
C ILE A 13 -11.34 41.40 -2.54
N CYS A 14 -11.10 42.65 -2.11
CA CYS A 14 -12.03 43.42 -1.28
C CYS A 14 -13.32 43.77 -2.02
N GLN A 15 -13.19 44.25 -3.27
CA GLN A 15 -14.34 44.57 -4.12
C GLN A 15 -15.16 43.31 -4.43
N PHE A 16 -14.47 42.22 -4.73
CA PHE A 16 -15.07 40.93 -5.01
C PHE A 16 -15.84 40.38 -3.80
N PHE A 17 -15.21 40.36 -2.62
CA PHE A 17 -15.83 39.83 -1.39
C PHE A 17 -17.08 40.61 -0.97
N ASN A 18 -17.09 41.93 -1.20
CA ASN A 18 -18.22 42.80 -0.88
C ASN A 18 -19.37 42.72 -1.90
N SER A 19 -19.10 42.28 -3.14
CA SER A 19 -20.11 42.24 -4.21
C SER A 19 -20.69 40.85 -4.47
N SER A 20 -19.88 39.78 -4.40
CA SER A 20 -20.35 38.41 -4.64
C SER A 20 -19.39 37.37 -4.05
N SER A 21 -19.60 36.99 -2.78
CA SER A 21 -18.75 36.01 -2.08
C SER A 21 -18.94 34.56 -2.56
N ASP A 22 -20.08 34.23 -3.18
CA ASP A 22 -20.45 32.86 -3.61
C ASP A 22 -19.47 32.26 -4.65
N LEU A 23 -18.69 33.11 -5.32
CA LEU A 23 -17.66 32.65 -6.25
C LEU A 23 -16.42 32.11 -5.54
N LEU A 24 -16.19 32.45 -4.27
CA LEU A 24 -15.14 31.83 -3.44
C LEU A 24 -15.41 30.35 -3.17
N ASP A 25 -16.67 29.92 -3.23
CA ASP A 25 -17.03 28.50 -3.11
C ASP A 25 -16.50 27.66 -4.27
N ARG A 26 -16.20 28.28 -5.42
CA ARG A 26 -15.76 27.58 -6.63
C ARG A 26 -14.24 27.40 -6.73
N LEU A 27 -13.48 27.93 -5.76
CA LEU A 27 -12.01 27.93 -5.78
C LEU A 27 -11.38 26.62 -5.25
N HIS A 28 -11.85 25.46 -5.75
CA HIS A 28 -11.46 24.14 -5.24
C HIS A 28 -9.99 23.75 -5.45
N HIS A 29 -9.25 24.45 -6.30
CA HIS A 29 -7.85 24.16 -6.65
C HIS A 29 -6.86 25.17 -6.06
N LEU A 30 -7.27 25.93 -5.03
CA LEU A 30 -6.37 26.85 -4.34
C LEU A 30 -5.20 26.10 -3.71
N THR A 31 -3.98 26.56 -4.00
CA THR A 31 -2.81 26.13 -3.22
C THR A 31 -2.79 26.85 -1.87
N PRO A 32 -2.16 26.27 -0.82
CA PRO A 32 -2.00 26.94 0.48
C PRO A 32 -1.44 28.36 0.36
N VAL A 33 -0.51 28.57 -0.56
CA VAL A 33 0.13 29.86 -0.83
C VAL A 33 -0.87 30.89 -1.39
N GLN A 34 -1.63 30.48 -2.41
CA GLN A 34 -2.66 31.33 -3.01
C GLN A 34 -3.70 31.72 -1.97
N ALA A 35 -4.18 30.76 -1.19
CA ALA A 35 -5.17 31.00 -0.15
C ALA A 35 -4.63 31.95 0.94
N GLN A 36 -3.39 31.78 1.40
CA GLN A 36 -2.77 32.68 2.37
C GLN A 36 -2.65 34.12 1.87
N ILE A 37 -2.30 34.33 0.61
CA ILE A 37 -2.24 35.67 0.01
C ILE A 37 -3.63 36.32 -0.01
N LEU A 38 -4.65 35.57 -0.45
CA LEU A 38 -6.03 36.06 -0.51
C LEU A 38 -6.61 36.36 0.87
N LEU A 39 -6.41 35.47 1.85
CA LEU A 39 -6.82 35.69 3.26
C LEU A 39 -6.11 36.89 3.89
N LYS A 40 -4.83 37.11 3.57
CA LYS A 40 -4.10 38.29 4.02
C LYS A 40 -4.66 39.58 3.40
N GLY A 41 -5.04 39.55 2.13
CA GLY A 41 -5.72 40.67 1.46
C GLY A 41 -7.08 40.97 2.08
N LEU A 42 -7.89 39.93 2.35
CA LEU A 42 -9.21 40.09 3.00
C LEU A 42 -9.14 40.76 4.38
N ASN A 43 -8.10 40.47 5.16
CA ASN A 43 -7.85 41.14 6.45
C ASN A 43 -7.58 42.66 6.33
N GLN A 44 -7.28 43.17 5.14
CA GLN A 44 -7.02 44.59 4.90
C GLN A 44 -8.27 45.33 4.40
N CYS A 45 -9.34 44.61 4.05
CA CYS A 45 -10.55 45.20 3.51
C CYS A 45 -11.35 45.92 4.59
N THR A 46 -11.92 47.09 4.24
CA THR A 46 -12.83 47.81 5.12
C THR A 46 -14.12 47.00 5.33
N ASN A 47 -14.59 46.88 6.58
CA ASN A 47 -15.79 46.15 7.00
C ASN A 47 -15.77 44.62 6.80
N VAL A 48 -14.60 44.03 6.56
CA VAL A 48 -14.42 42.57 6.57
C VAL A 48 -13.59 42.20 7.80
N ASP A 49 -14.17 41.38 8.67
CA ASP A 49 -13.43 40.77 9.77
C ASP A 49 -13.50 39.26 9.63
N ILE A 50 -12.44 38.64 9.10
CA ILE A 50 -12.42 37.19 8.91
C ILE A 50 -12.49 36.43 10.24
N LYS A 51 -12.36 37.10 11.39
CA LYS A 51 -12.46 36.51 12.73
C LYS A 51 -13.87 36.55 13.30
N ASP A 52 -14.79 37.27 12.68
CA ASP A 52 -16.19 37.29 13.09
C ASP A 52 -16.93 36.11 12.42
N PRO A 53 -17.54 35.20 13.20
CA PRO A 53 -18.22 34.01 12.67
C PRO A 53 -19.23 34.27 11.56
N LYS A 54 -19.81 35.47 11.50
CA LYS A 54 -20.76 35.83 10.43
C LYS A 54 -20.15 35.83 9.02
N PHE A 55 -18.82 35.85 8.91
CA PHE A 55 -18.12 35.85 7.63
C PHE A 55 -17.63 34.45 7.19
N PHE A 56 -17.68 33.42 8.04
CA PHE A 56 -17.09 32.11 7.69
C PHE A 56 -17.73 31.48 6.46
N ASP A 57 -19.06 31.49 6.37
CA ASP A 57 -19.77 30.98 5.19
C ASP A 57 -19.43 31.78 3.92
N ARG A 58 -19.12 33.07 4.06
CA ARG A 58 -18.72 33.94 2.94
C ARG A 58 -17.26 33.74 2.49
N LEU A 59 -16.41 33.10 3.30
CA LEU A 59 -15.03 32.80 2.90
C LEU A 59 -14.96 31.69 1.84
N GLY A 60 -16.01 30.90 1.68
CA GLY A 60 -16.05 29.74 0.78
C GLY A 60 -14.83 28.84 0.97
N GLN A 61 -14.14 28.46 -0.12
CA GLN A 61 -12.98 27.57 -0.05
C GLN A 61 -11.77 28.17 0.68
N LEU A 62 -11.73 29.49 0.93
CA LEU A 62 -10.65 30.10 1.73
C LEU A 62 -10.73 29.70 3.21
N VAL A 63 -11.90 29.29 3.72
CA VAL A 63 -12.04 28.81 5.10
C VAL A 63 -11.19 27.57 5.37
N CYS A 64 -10.93 26.75 4.35
CA CYS A 64 -10.09 25.55 4.42
C CYS A 64 -8.62 25.86 4.74
N PHE A 65 -8.23 27.13 4.69
CA PHE A 65 -6.89 27.64 4.98
C PHE A 65 -6.89 28.64 6.14
N TYR A 66 -7.92 28.59 7.00
CA TYR A 66 -8.10 29.53 8.10
C TYR A 66 -6.82 29.66 8.95
N PRO A 67 -6.36 30.88 9.27
CA PRO A 67 -5.07 31.06 9.95
C PRO A 67 -5.07 30.46 11.38
N LYS A 68 -4.28 29.39 11.58
CA LYS A 68 -4.17 28.69 12.88
C LYS A 68 -3.78 29.60 14.06
N LYS A 69 -3.03 30.68 13.78
CA LYS A 69 -2.61 31.67 14.79
C LYS A 69 -3.78 32.41 15.44
N ASP A 70 -4.92 32.49 14.77
CA ASP A 70 -6.12 33.19 15.22
C ASP A 70 -7.06 32.28 16.03
N LEU A 71 -6.74 30.98 16.19
CA LEU A 71 -7.54 29.97 16.89
C LEU A 71 -7.17 29.82 18.38
N LYS A 72 -6.83 30.91 19.07
CA LYS A 72 -6.45 30.84 20.49
C LYS A 72 -7.68 30.97 21.39
N SER A 73 -8.00 29.89 22.11
CA SER A 73 -9.09 29.82 23.10
C SER A 73 -10.44 30.37 22.58
N PRO A 74 -10.95 29.85 21.45
CA PRO A 74 -12.23 30.30 20.91
C PRO A 74 -13.40 29.92 21.83
N ASN A 75 -14.43 30.77 21.86
CA ASN A 75 -15.69 30.41 22.52
C ASN A 75 -16.49 29.41 21.67
N ASP A 76 -17.48 28.76 22.29
CA ASP A 76 -18.30 27.73 21.66
C ASP A 76 -18.97 28.19 20.35
N ASN A 77 -19.50 29.43 20.30
CA ASN A 77 -20.15 29.95 19.10
C ASN A 77 -19.17 30.05 17.92
N PHE A 78 -17.98 30.59 18.15
CA PHE A 78 -16.92 30.66 17.15
C PHE A 78 -16.50 29.26 16.71
N MET A 79 -16.28 28.34 17.67
CA MET A 79 -15.86 26.98 17.36
C MET A 79 -16.88 26.27 16.48
N PHE A 80 -18.15 26.25 16.87
CA PHE A 80 -19.19 25.53 16.12
C PHE A 80 -19.43 26.14 14.74
N ALA A 81 -19.40 27.48 14.62
CA ALA A 81 -19.51 28.14 13.33
C ALA A 81 -18.33 27.75 12.41
N LEU A 82 -17.10 27.74 12.92
CA LEU A 82 -15.94 27.39 12.13
C LEU A 82 -15.93 25.91 11.73
N VAL A 83 -16.22 25.00 12.66
CA VAL A 83 -16.35 23.55 12.37
C VAL A 83 -17.35 23.33 11.25
N LYS A 84 -18.53 23.95 11.34
CA LYS A 84 -19.57 23.84 10.32
C LYS A 84 -19.09 24.33 8.94
N SER A 85 -18.43 25.48 8.86
CA SER A 85 -17.93 25.98 7.56
C SER A 85 -16.80 25.11 7.00
N LEU A 86 -16.01 24.43 7.86
CA LEU A 86 -14.95 23.51 7.44
C LEU A 86 -15.48 22.18 6.87
N GLU A 87 -16.75 21.82 7.07
CA GLU A 87 -17.35 20.60 6.50
C GLU A 87 -17.35 20.62 4.96
N ASN A 88 -17.31 21.81 4.35
CA ASN A 88 -17.29 22.01 2.89
C ASN A 88 -15.88 21.90 2.27
N CYS A 89 -14.87 21.55 3.08
CA CYS A 89 -13.49 21.45 2.64
C CYS A 89 -13.07 20.02 2.33
N SER A 90 -12.36 19.84 1.22
CA SER A 90 -11.82 18.54 0.81
C SER A 90 -10.44 18.24 1.42
N ASN A 91 -9.66 19.27 1.79
CA ASN A 91 -8.28 19.16 2.26
C ASN A 91 -7.89 20.33 3.19
N ASN A 92 -6.67 20.29 3.74
CA ASN A 92 -6.05 21.36 4.55
C ASN A 92 -6.72 21.71 5.90
N VAL A 93 -7.70 20.93 6.33
CA VAL A 93 -8.49 21.21 7.54
C VAL A 93 -7.90 20.65 8.83
N GLN A 94 -7.17 19.54 8.78
CA GLN A 94 -6.77 18.79 9.98
C GLN A 94 -6.06 19.67 11.01
N GLY A 95 -5.02 20.42 10.59
CA GLY A 95 -4.29 21.28 11.52
C GLY A 95 -5.09 22.49 12.05
N ILE A 96 -6.20 22.86 11.40
CA ILE A 96 -7.13 23.88 11.89
C ILE A 96 -7.97 23.27 13.02
N LEU A 97 -8.57 22.10 12.78
CA LEU A 97 -9.39 21.38 13.76
C LEU A 97 -8.58 20.97 14.99
N GLN A 98 -7.36 20.46 14.82
CA GLN A 98 -6.45 20.14 15.94
C GLN A 98 -6.22 21.33 16.85
N ARG A 99 -5.97 22.51 16.27
CA ARG A 99 -5.75 23.70 17.08
C ARG A 99 -7.03 24.14 17.77
N LEU A 100 -8.18 23.99 17.10
CA LEU A 100 -9.50 24.37 17.58
C LEU A 100 -9.92 23.58 18.82
N VAL A 101 -9.76 22.26 18.82
CA VAL A 101 -10.19 21.38 19.93
C VAL A 101 -9.14 21.16 21.02
N LYS A 102 -7.91 21.65 20.81
CA LYS A 102 -6.77 21.45 21.73
C LYS A 102 -7.09 21.81 23.18
N ASP A 103 -7.80 22.91 23.38
CA ASP A 103 -8.07 23.51 24.69
C ASP A 103 -9.49 23.18 25.19
N THR A 104 -10.21 22.25 24.55
CA THR A 104 -11.58 21.86 24.92
C THR A 104 -11.60 21.08 26.23
N ASN A 105 -12.46 21.51 27.17
CA ASN A 105 -12.72 20.77 28.41
C ASN A 105 -13.71 19.61 28.18
N VAL A 106 -13.15 18.45 27.85
CA VAL A 106 -13.86 17.21 27.49
C VAL A 106 -14.72 16.61 28.61
N GLU A 107 -14.41 16.89 29.88
CA GLU A 107 -15.19 16.41 31.03
C GLU A 107 -16.58 17.07 31.10
N THR A 108 -16.71 18.27 30.52
CA THR A 108 -17.94 19.07 30.54
C THR A 108 -18.71 19.04 29.23
N LEU A 109 -18.33 18.16 28.29
CA LEU A 109 -19.06 18.01 27.03
C LEU A 109 -20.47 17.49 27.29
N THR A 110 -21.46 18.19 26.73
CA THR A 110 -22.85 17.75 26.70
C THR A 110 -23.13 17.04 25.37
N PRO A 111 -24.22 16.24 25.28
CA PRO A 111 -24.61 15.62 24.02
C PRO A 111 -24.74 16.61 22.84
N GLU A 112 -25.33 17.79 23.09
CA GLU A 112 -25.47 18.85 22.08
C GLU A 112 -24.11 19.36 21.57
N LYS A 113 -23.10 19.48 22.46
CA LYS A 113 -21.76 19.92 22.05
C LYS A 113 -21.06 18.85 21.22
N ILE A 114 -21.23 17.57 21.56
CA ILE A 114 -20.69 16.45 20.78
C ILE A 114 -21.26 16.47 19.38
N ASP A 115 -22.59 16.64 19.24
CA ASP A 115 -23.26 16.71 17.95
C ASP A 115 -22.75 17.88 17.10
N LYS A 116 -22.54 19.06 17.71
CA LYS A 116 -22.04 20.26 17.02
C LYS A 116 -20.55 20.19 16.65
N LEU A 117 -19.74 19.46 17.41
CA LEU A 117 -18.32 19.29 17.11
C LEU A 117 -18.09 18.26 16.00
N GLY A 118 -18.94 17.22 15.93
CA GLY A 118 -18.90 16.23 14.85
C GLY A 118 -17.49 15.66 14.62
N GLU A 119 -17.04 15.66 13.36
CA GLU A 119 -15.71 15.15 12.96
C GLU A 119 -14.54 15.89 13.64
N ALA A 120 -14.73 17.11 14.18
CA ALA A 120 -13.65 17.80 14.91
C ALA A 120 -13.20 17.03 16.17
N LEU A 121 -14.08 16.17 16.72
CA LEU A 121 -13.75 15.33 17.88
C LEU A 121 -12.63 14.33 17.60
N THR A 122 -12.38 13.95 16.34
CA THR A 122 -11.30 13.01 16.00
C THR A 122 -9.92 13.63 16.19
N GLU A 123 -9.83 14.95 16.31
CA GLU A 123 -8.58 15.66 16.57
C GLU A 123 -8.25 15.80 18.07
N LEU A 124 -9.13 15.33 18.96
CA LEU A 124 -8.82 15.20 20.38
C LEU A 124 -7.76 14.12 20.59
N THR A 125 -6.85 14.31 21.54
CA THR A 125 -5.89 13.25 21.84
C THR A 125 -6.58 12.04 22.48
N VAL A 126 -5.94 10.87 22.37
CA VAL A 126 -6.37 9.63 23.03
C VAL A 126 -6.65 9.86 24.53
N SER A 127 -5.82 10.66 25.20
CA SER A 127 -6.01 10.98 26.61
C SER A 127 -7.19 11.91 26.87
N GLN A 128 -7.44 12.88 26.00
CA GLN A 128 -8.64 13.72 26.09
C GLN A 128 -9.91 12.87 25.92
N VAL A 129 -9.95 11.96 24.94
CA VAL A 129 -11.08 11.03 24.76
C VAL A 129 -11.25 10.12 25.99
N SER A 130 -10.14 9.70 26.62
CA SER A 130 -10.18 8.92 27.87
C SER A 130 -10.82 9.67 29.04
N SER A 131 -10.72 11.00 29.08
CA SER A 131 -11.31 11.84 30.14
C SER A 131 -12.79 12.17 29.92
N MET A 132 -13.39 11.85 28.77
CA MET A 132 -14.82 12.05 28.56
C MET A 132 -15.67 11.22 29.55
N SER A 133 -16.80 11.76 30.00
CA SER A 133 -17.73 11.04 30.87
C SER A 133 -18.28 9.77 30.20
N ASN A 134 -18.30 8.65 30.93
CA ASN A 134 -18.87 7.40 30.43
C ASN A 134 -20.38 7.56 30.12
N ASP A 135 -21.11 8.32 30.93
CA ASP A 135 -22.54 8.57 30.71
C ASP A 135 -22.78 9.39 29.45
N THR A 136 -22.01 10.46 29.24
CA THR A 136 -22.12 11.28 28.03
C THR A 136 -21.78 10.46 26.78
N VAL A 137 -20.73 9.64 26.81
CA VAL A 137 -20.36 8.76 25.70
C VAL A 137 -21.49 7.78 25.39
N ASN A 138 -22.11 7.18 26.41
CA ASN A 138 -23.22 6.24 26.23
C ASN A 138 -24.49 6.92 25.70
N GLN A 139 -24.81 8.14 26.14
CA GLN A 139 -25.94 8.92 25.61
C GLN A 139 -25.73 9.35 24.16
N THR A 140 -24.49 9.40 23.68
CA THR A 140 -24.12 9.90 22.34
C THR A 140 -23.56 8.86 21.39
N VAL A 141 -23.71 7.56 21.68
CA VAL A 141 -23.16 6.46 20.85
C VAL A 141 -23.57 6.62 19.38
N LEU A 142 -24.83 6.96 19.10
CA LEU A 142 -25.33 7.15 17.73
C LEU A 142 -24.62 8.30 16.98
N SER A 143 -24.26 9.37 17.69
CA SER A 143 -23.57 10.52 17.11
C SER A 143 -22.10 10.22 16.91
N LEU A 144 -21.45 9.62 17.92
CA LEU A 144 -20.06 9.20 17.87
C LEU A 144 -19.83 8.12 16.80
N GLY A 145 -20.78 7.21 16.61
CA GLY A 145 -20.75 6.17 15.57
C GLY A 145 -20.87 6.71 14.15
N LYS A 146 -21.39 7.92 13.92
CA LYS A 146 -21.45 8.53 12.58
C LYS A 146 -20.12 9.12 12.13
N ILE A 147 -19.25 9.47 13.07
CA ILE A 147 -17.93 10.07 12.81
C ILE A 147 -16.98 8.99 12.29
N LYS A 148 -16.39 9.19 11.10
CA LYS A 148 -15.65 8.11 10.43
C LYS A 148 -14.15 8.08 10.78
N LYS A 149 -13.56 9.23 11.10
CA LYS A 149 -12.09 9.39 11.18
C LYS A 149 -11.48 9.13 12.56
N TRP A 150 -12.16 8.37 13.42
CA TRP A 150 -11.58 8.01 14.72
C TRP A 150 -10.30 7.20 14.55
N SER A 151 -9.27 7.53 15.34
CA SER A 151 -8.06 6.74 15.48
C SER A 151 -8.35 5.35 16.07
N ARG A 152 -7.39 4.43 16.00
CA ARG A 152 -7.55 3.07 16.56
C ARG A 152 -7.75 3.13 18.07
N GLY A 153 -6.90 3.88 18.77
CA GLY A 153 -6.93 4.04 20.22
C GLY A 153 -8.16 4.81 20.69
N GLN A 154 -8.60 5.84 19.96
CA GLN A 154 -9.86 6.53 20.25
C GLN A 154 -11.04 5.56 20.21
N ARG A 155 -11.16 4.74 19.15
CA ARG A 155 -12.22 3.72 19.05
C ARG A 155 -12.18 2.72 20.21
N LYS A 156 -10.99 2.20 20.56
CA LYS A 156 -10.81 1.28 21.69
C LYS A 156 -11.26 1.91 23.01
N ILE A 157 -10.93 3.18 23.25
CA ILE A 157 -11.37 3.90 24.45
C ILE A 157 -12.88 4.08 24.48
N LEU A 158 -13.48 4.56 23.39
CA LEU A 158 -14.93 4.79 23.30
C LEU A 158 -15.69 3.47 23.51
N ILE A 159 -15.30 2.39 22.85
CA ILE A 159 -15.90 1.06 23.03
C ILE A 159 -15.76 0.58 24.48
N ARG A 160 -14.61 0.77 25.13
CA ARG A 160 -14.43 0.39 26.55
C ARG A 160 -15.37 1.15 27.48
N LYS A 161 -15.55 2.46 27.23
CA LYS A 161 -16.50 3.28 28.00
C LYS A 161 -17.93 2.82 27.78
N ILE A 162 -18.30 2.48 26.55
CA ILE A 162 -19.63 1.94 26.24
C ILE A 162 -19.85 0.60 26.96
N LYS A 163 -18.87 -0.31 26.85
CA LYS A 163 -18.91 -1.64 27.46
C LYS A 163 -19.03 -1.61 29.00
N SER A 164 -18.53 -0.57 29.65
CA SER A 164 -18.66 -0.39 31.11
C SER A 164 -20.11 -0.27 31.60
N LEU A 165 -21.05 0.10 30.72
CA LEU A 165 -22.49 0.16 31.00
C LEU A 165 -23.30 -0.90 30.23
N HIS A 166 -22.65 -1.70 29.37
CA HIS A 166 -23.28 -2.69 28.50
C HIS A 166 -22.40 -3.95 28.39
N ASP A 167 -22.72 -4.99 29.17
CA ASP A 167 -21.83 -6.15 29.39
C ASP A 167 -21.37 -6.86 28.10
N THR A 168 -22.25 -7.05 27.12
CA THR A 168 -21.93 -7.78 25.87
C THR A 168 -22.55 -7.12 24.65
N PHE A 169 -21.82 -7.07 23.53
CA PHE A 169 -22.34 -6.56 22.26
C PHE A 169 -22.91 -7.70 21.41
N THR A 170 -24.04 -7.42 20.76
CA THR A 170 -24.73 -8.30 19.83
C THR A 170 -24.59 -7.78 18.40
N ALA A 171 -25.01 -8.60 17.42
CA ALA A 171 -25.05 -8.17 16.02
C ALA A 171 -25.92 -6.93 15.79
N LYS A 172 -26.95 -6.67 16.62
CA LYS A 172 -27.84 -5.51 16.45
C LYS A 172 -27.20 -4.20 16.90
N ASP A 173 -26.29 -4.26 17.86
CA ASP A 173 -25.60 -3.08 18.41
C ASP A 173 -24.64 -2.45 17.40
N LEU A 174 -24.17 -3.24 16.42
CA LEU A 174 -23.28 -2.77 15.36
C LEU A 174 -23.87 -1.60 14.55
N LYS A 175 -25.20 -1.53 14.42
CA LYS A 175 -25.86 -0.40 13.74
C LYS A 175 -25.70 0.91 14.51
N GLN A 176 -25.71 0.84 15.84
CA GLN A 176 -25.53 2.01 16.69
C GLN A 176 -24.07 2.40 16.79
N LEU A 177 -23.18 1.42 16.93
CA LEU A 177 -21.73 1.63 16.96
C LEU A 177 -21.21 2.18 15.65
N ASN A 178 -21.72 1.68 14.52
CA ASN A 178 -21.31 2.06 13.17
C ASN A 178 -19.78 2.12 13.04
N SER A 179 -19.14 3.28 12.84
CA SER A 179 -17.68 3.37 12.70
C SER A 179 -16.90 2.90 13.94
N LEU A 180 -17.50 2.99 15.13
CA LEU A 180 -16.90 2.56 16.39
C LEU A 180 -16.77 1.04 16.49
N MET A 181 -17.49 0.27 15.66
CA MET A 181 -17.43 -1.20 15.70
C MET A 181 -16.01 -1.73 15.51
N ALA A 182 -15.14 -0.99 14.81
CA ALA A 182 -13.73 -1.35 14.66
C ALA A 182 -12.90 -1.22 15.95
N GLY A 183 -13.46 -0.63 17.00
CA GLY A 183 -12.89 -0.69 18.36
C GLY A 183 -13.18 -2.01 19.08
N LEU A 184 -14.11 -2.85 18.61
CA LEU A 184 -14.40 -4.16 19.22
C LEU A 184 -13.20 -5.11 19.09
N ASN A 185 -13.09 -6.07 20.00
CA ASN A 185 -12.05 -7.11 19.88
C ASN A 185 -12.51 -8.22 18.94
N THR A 186 -11.56 -8.95 18.38
CA THR A 186 -11.82 -10.08 17.48
C THR A 186 -12.73 -11.13 18.15
N MET A 187 -12.55 -11.35 19.45
CA MET A 187 -13.38 -12.27 20.25
C MET A 187 -14.81 -11.75 20.53
N ASP A 188 -15.07 -10.44 20.42
CA ASP A 188 -16.43 -9.91 20.54
C ASP A 188 -17.26 -10.35 19.31
N PHE A 189 -16.68 -10.27 18.10
CA PHE A 189 -17.33 -10.75 16.87
C PHE A 189 -17.50 -12.28 16.83
N GLU A 190 -16.53 -13.02 17.37
CA GLU A 190 -16.53 -14.49 17.32
C GLU A 190 -17.70 -15.11 18.11
N LYS A 191 -18.21 -14.37 19.11
CA LYS A 191 -19.34 -14.77 19.97
C LYS A 191 -20.71 -14.39 19.41
N MET A 192 -20.77 -13.54 18.38
CA MET A 192 -22.04 -13.11 17.78
C MET A 192 -22.69 -14.25 17.00
N ASN A 193 -24.02 -14.24 16.89
CA ASN A 193 -24.74 -15.18 16.04
C ASN A 193 -24.48 -14.86 14.56
N GLY A 194 -23.96 -15.83 13.81
CA GLY A 194 -23.57 -15.63 12.41
C GLY A 194 -24.72 -15.23 11.47
N SER A 195 -25.92 -15.76 11.67
CA SER A 195 -27.09 -15.38 10.85
C SER A 195 -27.54 -13.95 11.08
N GLU A 196 -27.64 -13.53 12.35
CA GLU A 196 -27.95 -12.14 12.71
C GLU A 196 -26.85 -11.17 12.26
N LEU A 197 -25.59 -11.60 12.36
CA LEU A 197 -24.44 -10.81 11.93
C LEU A 197 -24.49 -10.56 10.42
N LEU A 198 -24.79 -11.59 9.61
CA LEU A 198 -24.95 -11.45 8.17
C LEU A 198 -26.09 -10.48 7.82
N ASP A 199 -27.24 -10.62 8.48
CA ASP A 199 -28.39 -9.73 8.24
C ASP A 199 -28.08 -8.28 8.65
N THR A 200 -27.30 -8.06 9.73
CA THR A 200 -26.85 -6.70 10.07
C THR A 200 -25.85 -6.14 9.05
N MET A 201 -25.00 -6.98 8.44
CA MET A 201 -24.02 -6.53 7.44
C MET A 201 -24.66 -6.04 6.13
N GLU A 202 -25.94 -6.34 5.88
CA GLU A 202 -26.70 -5.75 4.77
C GLU A 202 -27.04 -4.26 5.00
N ASP A 203 -26.95 -3.78 6.24
CA ASP A 203 -27.10 -2.35 6.54
C ASP A 203 -25.97 -1.55 5.88
N LYS A 204 -26.32 -0.55 5.07
CA LYS A 204 -25.36 0.23 4.29
C LYS A 204 -24.30 0.92 5.16
N ALA A 205 -24.66 1.39 6.36
CA ALA A 205 -23.73 2.07 7.24
C ALA A 205 -22.74 1.07 7.85
N VAL A 206 -23.24 -0.10 8.29
CA VAL A 206 -22.39 -1.19 8.82
C VAL A 206 -21.46 -1.74 7.73
N ALA A 207 -22.00 -2.00 6.54
CA ALA A 207 -21.22 -2.44 5.39
C ALA A 207 -20.09 -1.45 5.05
N GLU A 208 -20.35 -0.14 5.09
CA GLU A 208 -19.32 0.87 4.88
C GLU A 208 -18.28 0.87 6.01
N SER A 209 -18.73 0.82 7.26
CA SER A 209 -17.86 0.80 8.44
C SER A 209 -16.99 -0.46 8.53
N SER A 210 -17.43 -1.57 7.94
CA SER A 210 -16.65 -2.81 7.89
C SER A 210 -15.34 -2.67 7.09
N LYS A 211 -15.19 -1.63 6.25
CA LYS A 211 -13.93 -1.33 5.55
C LYS A 211 -12.80 -1.01 6.51
N GLU A 212 -13.13 -0.34 7.62
CA GLU A 212 -12.20 0.14 8.66
C GLU A 212 -11.78 -0.95 9.65
N LEU A 213 -12.31 -2.16 9.54
CA LEU A 213 -11.95 -3.31 10.36
C LEU A 213 -10.57 -3.87 9.99
N GLU A 214 -9.84 -4.32 10.99
CA GLU A 214 -8.59 -5.07 10.83
C GLU A 214 -8.85 -6.46 10.23
N SER A 215 -7.84 -7.03 9.57
CA SER A 215 -7.95 -8.33 8.89
C SER A 215 -8.44 -9.45 9.82
N LEU A 216 -7.96 -9.48 11.07
CA LEU A 216 -8.39 -10.47 12.07
C LEU A 216 -9.86 -10.30 12.48
N GLN A 217 -10.33 -9.06 12.65
CA GLN A 217 -11.74 -8.78 12.93
C GLN A 217 -12.64 -9.21 11.76
N LYS A 218 -12.25 -8.85 10.52
CA LYS A 218 -12.96 -9.27 9.30
C LYS A 218 -13.06 -10.78 9.20
N ARG A 219 -11.97 -11.49 9.52
CA ARG A 219 -11.94 -12.95 9.55
C ARG A 219 -12.86 -13.55 10.60
N SER A 220 -12.85 -13.00 11.80
CA SER A 220 -13.73 -13.45 12.89
C SER A 220 -15.21 -13.32 12.52
N ILE A 221 -15.59 -12.21 11.88
CA ILE A 221 -16.94 -12.00 11.34
C ILE A 221 -17.30 -13.07 10.32
N VAL A 222 -16.45 -13.29 9.30
CA VAL A 222 -16.72 -14.27 8.24
C VAL A 222 -16.78 -15.69 8.80
N ASN A 223 -15.86 -16.07 9.70
CA ASN A 223 -15.88 -17.36 10.37
C ASN A 223 -17.16 -17.55 11.20
N SER A 224 -17.60 -16.50 11.93
CA SER A 224 -18.84 -16.55 12.71
C SER A 224 -20.07 -16.77 11.81
N ILE A 225 -20.15 -16.07 10.68
CA ILE A 225 -21.21 -16.24 9.68
C ILE A 225 -21.20 -17.68 9.14
N LEU A 226 -20.05 -18.16 8.66
CA LEU A 226 -19.93 -19.46 7.99
C LEU A 226 -20.11 -20.68 8.94
N ARG A 227 -20.02 -20.49 10.26
CA ARG A 227 -20.39 -21.53 11.24
C ARG A 227 -21.88 -21.89 11.21
N SER A 228 -22.75 -20.95 10.82
CA SER A 228 -24.21 -21.11 10.89
C SER A 228 -24.94 -20.87 9.58
N VAL A 229 -24.27 -20.25 8.60
CA VAL A 229 -24.83 -19.91 7.29
C VAL A 229 -24.02 -20.60 6.19
N LYS A 230 -24.71 -21.21 5.22
CA LYS A 230 -24.07 -21.77 4.03
C LYS A 230 -23.35 -20.68 3.25
N VAL A 231 -22.14 -20.99 2.76
CA VAL A 231 -21.34 -20.06 1.94
C VAL A 231 -22.14 -19.49 0.75
N SER A 232 -23.00 -20.29 0.13
CA SER A 232 -23.85 -19.87 -0.99
C SER A 232 -24.75 -18.68 -0.65
N SER A 233 -25.40 -18.73 0.52
CA SER A 233 -26.23 -17.65 1.04
C SER A 233 -25.39 -16.47 1.52
N ALA A 234 -24.26 -16.73 2.19
CA ALA A 234 -23.37 -15.69 2.70
C ALA A 234 -22.81 -14.82 1.55
N LEU A 235 -22.34 -15.45 0.46
CA LEU A 235 -21.74 -14.74 -0.68
C LEU A 235 -22.66 -13.73 -1.37
N GLN A 236 -23.98 -13.89 -1.27
CA GLN A 236 -24.97 -12.97 -1.84
C GLN A 236 -25.14 -11.70 -1.00
N LYS A 237 -24.95 -11.80 0.33
CA LYS A 237 -25.24 -10.74 1.30
C LYS A 237 -24.00 -10.09 1.89
N LEU A 238 -22.83 -10.75 1.83
CA LEU A 238 -21.59 -10.23 2.40
C LEU A 238 -21.15 -8.92 1.72
N PRO A 239 -20.75 -7.90 2.49
CA PRO A 239 -20.18 -6.67 1.93
C PRO A 239 -18.82 -6.95 1.29
N GLU A 240 -18.47 -6.16 0.27
CA GLU A 240 -17.25 -6.35 -0.53
C GLU A 240 -15.98 -6.44 0.32
N SER A 241 -15.88 -5.64 1.38
CA SER A 241 -14.76 -5.60 2.35
C SER A 241 -14.48 -6.92 3.08
N LEU A 242 -15.47 -7.83 3.15
CA LEU A 242 -15.35 -9.13 3.84
C LEU A 242 -15.15 -10.30 2.88
N ILE A 243 -15.36 -10.11 1.57
CA ILE A 243 -15.28 -11.19 0.57
C ILE A 243 -13.88 -11.81 0.52
N SER A 244 -12.83 -11.01 0.69
CA SER A 244 -11.46 -11.53 0.69
C SER A 244 -11.18 -12.47 1.86
N GLU A 245 -11.97 -12.45 2.93
CA GLU A 245 -11.77 -13.31 4.11
C GLU A 245 -12.50 -14.66 4.02
N VAL A 246 -13.27 -14.92 2.97
CA VAL A 246 -13.89 -16.23 2.76
C VAL A 246 -12.82 -17.29 2.48
N PRO A 247 -12.72 -18.37 3.28
CA PRO A 247 -11.71 -19.41 3.09
C PRO A 247 -11.79 -20.09 1.73
N LEU A 248 -10.65 -20.52 1.18
CA LEU A 248 -10.59 -21.14 -0.15
C LEU A 248 -11.49 -22.37 -0.27
N ASN A 249 -11.50 -23.22 0.76
CA ASN A 249 -12.28 -24.46 0.77
C ASN A 249 -13.79 -24.21 0.73
N GLU A 250 -14.26 -23.09 1.29
CA GLU A 250 -15.67 -22.71 1.25
C GLU A 250 -16.05 -22.30 -0.18
N LEU A 251 -15.18 -21.56 -0.88
CA LEU A 251 -15.40 -21.17 -2.26
C LEU A 251 -15.39 -22.35 -3.24
N GLN A 252 -14.48 -23.31 -3.04
CA GLN A 252 -14.43 -24.55 -3.83
C GLN A 252 -15.72 -25.37 -3.71
N ASN A 253 -16.44 -25.25 -2.59
CA ASN A 253 -17.66 -26.00 -2.31
C ASN A 253 -18.94 -25.16 -2.45
N ALA A 254 -18.87 -23.93 -2.98
CA ALA A 254 -19.98 -22.98 -2.97
C ALA A 254 -21.17 -23.35 -3.88
N GLY A 255 -20.99 -24.32 -4.78
CA GLY A 255 -22.00 -24.80 -5.72
C GLY A 255 -22.08 -23.98 -7.02
N ASP A 256 -22.30 -24.68 -8.14
CA ASP A 256 -22.35 -24.09 -9.49
C ASP A 256 -23.59 -23.22 -9.72
N ASP A 257 -24.64 -23.40 -8.90
CA ASP A 257 -25.88 -22.64 -8.93
C ASP A 257 -25.71 -21.21 -8.38
N VAL A 258 -24.71 -21.00 -7.52
CA VAL A 258 -24.45 -19.69 -6.89
C VAL A 258 -23.31 -18.96 -7.59
N VAL A 259 -22.23 -19.66 -7.92
CA VAL A 259 -21.07 -19.09 -8.62
C VAL A 259 -21.36 -19.00 -10.12
N THR A 260 -22.24 -18.06 -10.47
CA THR A 260 -22.62 -17.79 -11.85
C THR A 260 -21.74 -16.73 -12.50
N LEU A 261 -21.84 -16.59 -13.83
CA LEU A 261 -21.16 -15.51 -14.55
C LEU A 261 -21.62 -14.13 -14.05
N ASP A 262 -22.92 -13.96 -13.81
CA ASP A 262 -23.48 -12.70 -13.32
C ASP A 262 -22.95 -12.37 -11.92
N PHE A 263 -22.80 -13.38 -11.06
CA PHE A 263 -22.15 -13.21 -9.76
C PHE A 263 -20.69 -12.74 -9.90
N LEU A 264 -19.92 -13.34 -10.81
CA LEU A 264 -18.51 -12.98 -11.05
C LEU A 264 -18.32 -11.68 -11.87
N SER A 265 -19.41 -11.14 -12.42
CA SER A 265 -19.43 -9.81 -13.04
C SER A 265 -19.45 -8.65 -12.04
N GLN A 266 -19.69 -8.96 -10.75
CA GLN A 266 -19.65 -7.99 -9.66
C GLN A 266 -18.21 -7.68 -9.23
N SER A 267 -17.97 -6.45 -8.76
CA SER A 267 -16.61 -5.99 -8.44
C SER A 267 -16.21 -6.42 -7.04
N LYS A 268 -15.99 -7.71 -6.82
CA LYS A 268 -15.59 -8.24 -5.52
C LYS A 268 -14.08 -8.39 -5.40
N PRO A 269 -13.45 -8.07 -4.25
CA PRO A 269 -11.99 -8.06 -4.09
C PRO A 269 -11.39 -9.47 -3.92
N TRP A 270 -11.60 -10.33 -4.91
CA TRP A 270 -11.08 -11.69 -4.92
C TRP A 270 -9.55 -11.70 -4.90
N LYS A 271 -8.99 -12.49 -3.99
CA LYS A 271 -7.58 -12.87 -4.03
C LYS A 271 -7.35 -13.85 -5.19
N THR A 272 -6.12 -13.98 -5.67
CA THR A 272 -5.80 -14.83 -6.83
C THR A 272 -6.22 -16.28 -6.61
N GLY A 273 -5.91 -16.88 -5.45
CA GLY A 273 -6.33 -18.26 -5.14
C GLY A 273 -7.85 -18.44 -5.15
N GLN A 274 -8.58 -17.52 -4.52
CA GLN A 274 -10.04 -17.49 -4.53
C GLN A 274 -10.61 -17.36 -5.95
N ALA A 275 -10.04 -16.47 -6.78
CA ALA A 275 -10.46 -16.31 -8.16
C ALA A 275 -10.25 -17.57 -8.99
N ILE A 276 -9.14 -18.31 -8.77
CA ILE A 276 -8.88 -19.60 -9.44
C ILE A 276 -9.95 -20.63 -9.07
N ALA A 277 -10.28 -20.75 -7.78
CA ALA A 277 -11.35 -21.64 -7.33
C ALA A 277 -12.69 -21.29 -7.97
N LEU A 278 -13.08 -20.01 -7.97
CA LEU A 278 -14.34 -19.55 -8.56
C LEU A 278 -14.42 -19.75 -10.08
N ILE A 279 -13.33 -19.49 -10.80
CA ILE A 279 -13.26 -19.69 -12.25
C ILE A 279 -13.48 -21.16 -12.64
N SER A 280 -13.11 -22.11 -11.76
CA SER A 280 -13.30 -23.53 -12.03
C SER A 280 -14.76 -23.93 -12.23
N HIS A 281 -15.70 -23.24 -11.57
CA HIS A 281 -17.16 -23.47 -11.67
C HIS A 281 -17.77 -22.99 -13.00
N ILE A 282 -17.14 -22.03 -13.68
CA ILE A 282 -17.67 -21.44 -14.92
C ILE A 282 -16.80 -21.67 -16.15
N LYS A 283 -15.74 -22.50 -16.04
CA LYS A 283 -14.73 -22.69 -17.09
C LYS A 283 -15.33 -22.97 -18.48
N ASP A 284 -16.41 -23.75 -18.55
CA ASP A 284 -17.05 -24.16 -19.81
C ASP A 284 -17.79 -23.00 -20.49
N LYS A 285 -18.12 -21.94 -19.74
CA LYS A 285 -18.77 -20.72 -20.25
C LYS A 285 -17.77 -19.67 -20.74
N LEU A 286 -16.47 -19.85 -20.47
CA LEU A 286 -15.45 -18.82 -20.74
C LEU A 286 -15.02 -18.73 -22.20
N ASN A 287 -15.38 -19.70 -23.03
CA ASN A 287 -15.06 -19.68 -24.47
C ASN A 287 -16.01 -18.75 -25.28
N ASN A 288 -16.27 -17.57 -24.73
CA ASN A 288 -17.15 -16.53 -25.25
C ASN A 288 -16.59 -15.14 -24.87
N THR A 289 -16.51 -14.22 -25.83
CA THR A 289 -15.92 -12.88 -25.64
C THR A 289 -16.68 -12.00 -24.67
N GLU A 290 -18.01 -12.02 -24.73
CA GLU A 290 -18.89 -11.26 -23.85
C GLU A 290 -18.71 -11.70 -22.40
N ASN A 291 -18.59 -13.01 -22.18
CA ASN A 291 -18.43 -13.57 -20.84
C ASN A 291 -17.10 -13.17 -20.20
N ILE A 292 -15.99 -13.19 -20.95
CA ILE A 292 -14.69 -12.71 -20.45
C ILE A 292 -14.72 -11.22 -20.15
N GLY A 293 -15.37 -10.42 -21.01
CA GLY A 293 -15.51 -8.97 -20.81
C GLY A 293 -16.28 -8.62 -19.53
N LYS A 294 -17.23 -9.47 -19.12
CA LYS A 294 -17.99 -9.30 -17.88
C LYS A 294 -17.17 -9.58 -16.62
N LEU A 295 -16.14 -10.43 -16.69
CA LEU A 295 -15.36 -10.79 -15.51
C LEU A 295 -14.59 -9.59 -14.97
N LYS A 296 -14.81 -9.30 -13.69
CA LYS A 296 -14.10 -8.26 -12.97
C LYS A 296 -12.84 -8.84 -12.32
N ASP A 297 -12.66 -8.74 -11.01
CA ASP A 297 -11.46 -9.28 -10.34
C ASP A 297 -11.31 -10.79 -10.46
N ALA A 298 -12.42 -11.52 -10.70
CA ALA A 298 -12.40 -12.95 -10.98
C ALA A 298 -11.54 -13.32 -12.21
N VAL A 299 -11.32 -12.37 -13.14
CA VAL A 299 -10.46 -12.59 -14.33
C VAL A 299 -9.06 -13.07 -13.94
N LYS A 300 -8.54 -12.66 -12.77
CA LYS A 300 -7.24 -13.07 -12.23
C LYS A 300 -7.13 -14.60 -12.03
N GLY A 301 -8.25 -15.32 -11.97
CA GLY A 301 -8.29 -16.78 -11.87
C GLY A 301 -7.99 -17.54 -13.17
N ILE A 302 -7.96 -16.86 -14.31
CA ILE A 302 -7.75 -17.51 -15.62
C ILE A 302 -6.25 -17.80 -15.84
N GLY A 303 -5.80 -19.01 -15.51
CA GLY A 303 -4.40 -19.42 -15.72
C GLY A 303 -4.02 -19.67 -17.19
N CYS A 304 -2.72 -19.72 -17.49
CA CYS A 304 -2.20 -19.91 -18.86
C CYS A 304 -2.67 -21.22 -19.52
N LYS A 305 -2.88 -22.30 -18.74
CA LYS A 305 -3.45 -23.56 -19.23
C LYS A 305 -4.88 -23.39 -19.74
N LEU A 306 -5.68 -22.55 -19.09
CA LEU A 306 -7.04 -22.27 -19.56
C LEU A 306 -7.00 -21.38 -20.80
N ILE A 307 -6.15 -20.35 -20.82
CA ILE A 307 -5.92 -19.48 -21.99
C ILE A 307 -5.56 -20.30 -23.24
N SER A 308 -4.76 -21.36 -23.09
CA SER A 308 -4.38 -22.24 -24.20
C SER A 308 -5.52 -23.09 -24.78
N SER A 309 -6.68 -23.14 -24.12
CA SER A 309 -7.89 -23.81 -24.62
C SER A 309 -8.93 -22.86 -25.22
N LEU A 310 -8.80 -21.54 -24.99
CA LEU A 310 -9.78 -20.53 -25.44
C LEU A 310 -9.61 -20.18 -26.93
N LYS A 311 -10.70 -19.79 -27.60
CA LYS A 311 -10.70 -19.26 -28.98
C LYS A 311 -9.91 -17.96 -29.08
N ALA A 312 -9.38 -17.66 -30.27
CA ALA A 312 -8.48 -16.52 -30.49
C ALA A 312 -9.12 -15.16 -30.17
N GLU A 313 -10.39 -14.96 -30.48
CA GLU A 313 -11.17 -13.76 -30.14
C GLU A 313 -11.36 -13.59 -28.63
N VAL A 314 -11.53 -14.69 -27.91
CA VAL A 314 -11.68 -14.70 -26.44
C VAL A 314 -10.37 -14.31 -25.77
N VAL A 315 -9.25 -14.84 -26.25
CA VAL A 315 -7.90 -14.50 -25.77
C VAL A 315 -7.58 -13.01 -25.99
N ARG A 316 -8.02 -12.43 -27.11
CA ARG A 316 -7.93 -10.99 -27.36
C ARG A 316 -8.78 -10.19 -26.37
N SER A 317 -10.01 -10.64 -26.09
CA SER A 317 -10.90 -9.98 -25.12
C SER A 317 -10.32 -9.99 -23.70
N LEU A 318 -9.65 -11.07 -23.29
CA LEU A 318 -8.97 -11.16 -22.00
C LEU A 318 -7.89 -10.06 -21.84
N ALA A 319 -7.14 -9.80 -22.91
CA ALA A 319 -6.06 -8.82 -22.88
C ALA A 319 -6.52 -7.36 -22.79
N ARG A 320 -7.77 -7.10 -23.18
CA ARG A 320 -8.42 -5.79 -23.04
C ARG A 320 -9.04 -5.60 -21.67
N ASN A 321 -9.07 -6.63 -20.83
CA ASN A 321 -9.57 -6.50 -19.47
C ASN A 321 -8.52 -5.79 -18.59
N PRO A 322 -8.83 -4.62 -18.01
CA PRO A 322 -7.87 -3.83 -17.23
C PRO A 322 -7.42 -4.52 -15.94
N ARG A 323 -8.11 -5.59 -15.50
CA ARG A 323 -7.79 -6.36 -14.28
C ARG A 323 -7.00 -7.63 -14.58
N ALA A 324 -6.70 -7.93 -15.85
CA ALA A 324 -5.86 -9.05 -16.23
C ALA A 324 -4.41 -8.84 -15.72
N MET A 325 -3.83 -9.90 -15.18
CA MET A 325 -2.46 -9.90 -14.67
C MET A 325 -1.46 -9.96 -15.81
N ALA A 326 -0.27 -9.39 -15.59
CA ALA A 326 0.84 -9.37 -16.55
C ALA A 326 1.13 -10.75 -17.17
N GLU A 327 1.07 -11.81 -16.36
CA GLU A 327 1.33 -13.17 -16.81
C GLU A 327 0.22 -13.72 -17.74
N GLN A 328 -1.03 -13.36 -17.48
CA GLN A 328 -2.15 -13.69 -18.36
C GLN A 328 -2.00 -12.98 -19.71
N ILE A 329 -1.57 -11.72 -19.70
CA ILE A 329 -1.25 -10.95 -20.91
C ILE A 329 -0.10 -11.62 -21.68
N ARG A 330 0.99 -12.00 -21.00
CA ARG A 330 2.15 -12.66 -21.59
C ARG A 330 1.78 -13.95 -22.32
N CYS A 331 1.09 -14.87 -21.65
CA CYS A 331 0.65 -16.13 -22.25
C CYS A 331 -0.36 -15.91 -23.40
N SER A 332 -1.26 -14.94 -23.24
CA SER A 332 -2.23 -14.57 -24.28
C SER A 332 -1.55 -14.04 -25.53
N ALA A 333 -0.57 -13.14 -25.37
CA ALA A 333 0.20 -12.57 -26.47
C ALA A 333 0.99 -13.66 -27.22
N ALA A 334 1.72 -14.51 -26.48
CA ALA A 334 2.49 -15.61 -27.05
C ALA A 334 1.60 -16.58 -27.85
N ARG A 335 0.44 -16.95 -27.30
CA ARG A 335 -0.55 -17.77 -28.03
C ARG A 335 -1.05 -17.05 -29.27
N PHE A 336 -1.47 -15.79 -29.14
CA PHE A 336 -2.04 -15.00 -30.23
C PHE A 336 -1.08 -14.93 -31.42
N PHE A 337 0.15 -14.44 -31.22
CA PHE A 337 1.11 -14.28 -32.31
C PHE A 337 1.58 -15.62 -32.86
N LYS A 338 1.67 -16.68 -32.05
CA LYS A 338 1.96 -18.03 -32.55
C LYS A 338 0.89 -18.51 -33.54
N VAL A 339 -0.39 -18.32 -33.21
CA VAL A 339 -1.51 -18.69 -34.10
C VAL A 339 -1.47 -17.86 -35.39
N GLN A 340 -1.25 -16.54 -35.28
CA GLN A 340 -1.18 -15.66 -36.45
C GLN A 340 -0.05 -16.06 -37.41
N LYS A 341 1.16 -16.29 -36.89
CA LYS A 341 2.31 -16.77 -37.68
C LYS A 341 2.07 -18.13 -38.33
N SER A 342 1.38 -19.02 -37.63
CA SER A 342 1.06 -20.36 -38.16
C SER A 342 0.04 -20.29 -39.30
N ALA A 343 -0.90 -19.34 -39.23
CA ALA A 343 -1.88 -19.12 -40.28
C ALA A 343 -1.32 -18.34 -41.48
N ASN A 344 -0.41 -17.40 -41.23
CA ASN A 344 0.26 -16.59 -42.24
C ASN A 344 1.73 -16.34 -41.82
N PRO A 345 2.73 -16.99 -42.45
CA PRO A 345 4.14 -16.75 -42.16
C PRO A 345 4.56 -15.28 -42.36
N ASP A 346 3.90 -14.56 -43.28
CA ASP A 346 4.11 -13.14 -43.60
C ASP A 346 3.17 -12.23 -42.79
N TYR A 347 2.71 -12.67 -41.61
CA TYR A 347 1.72 -11.94 -40.82
C TYR A 347 2.12 -10.49 -40.56
N PHE A 348 3.36 -10.22 -40.13
CA PHE A 348 3.80 -8.86 -39.79
C PHE A 348 3.99 -7.96 -41.01
N SER A 349 4.55 -8.48 -42.10
CA SER A 349 4.73 -7.73 -43.34
C SER A 349 3.40 -7.43 -44.06
N SER A 350 2.34 -8.18 -43.74
CA SER A 350 0.98 -8.00 -44.29
C SER A 350 -0.01 -7.30 -43.36
N LEU A 351 0.47 -6.70 -42.26
CA LEU A 351 -0.37 -5.90 -41.37
C LEU A 351 -0.87 -4.62 -42.06
N THR A 352 -2.04 -4.16 -41.64
CA THR A 352 -2.66 -2.89 -42.04
C THR A 352 -2.90 -2.02 -40.79
N ALA A 353 -3.14 -0.72 -40.96
CA ALA A 353 -3.48 0.19 -39.86
C ALA A 353 -4.64 -0.35 -39.01
N ASP A 354 -5.77 -0.70 -39.64
CA ASP A 354 -6.94 -1.27 -38.97
C ASP A 354 -6.62 -2.54 -38.15
N LYS A 355 -5.73 -3.40 -38.66
CA LYS A 355 -5.34 -4.62 -37.96
C LYS A 355 -4.46 -4.32 -36.75
N ILE A 356 -3.58 -3.31 -36.87
CA ILE A 356 -2.74 -2.85 -35.76
C ILE A 356 -3.62 -2.25 -34.68
N GLU A 357 -4.52 -1.32 -35.00
CA GLU A 357 -5.44 -0.69 -34.05
C GLU A 357 -6.32 -1.70 -33.29
N GLN A 358 -6.61 -2.85 -33.90
CA GLN A 358 -7.35 -3.94 -33.24
C GLN A 358 -6.51 -4.80 -32.28
N LEU A 359 -5.17 -4.68 -32.29
CA LEU A 359 -4.30 -5.41 -31.37
C LEU A 359 -4.46 -4.88 -29.94
N PRO A 360 -4.56 -5.77 -28.93
CA PRO A 360 -4.47 -5.34 -27.54
C PRO A 360 -3.10 -4.72 -27.27
N ALA A 361 -3.06 -3.42 -26.96
CA ALA A 361 -1.82 -2.70 -26.64
C ALA A 361 -0.90 -3.43 -25.63
N PRO A 362 -1.42 -4.05 -24.53
CA PRO A 362 -0.59 -4.76 -23.57
C PRO A 362 0.20 -5.95 -24.16
N TYR A 363 -0.21 -6.50 -25.31
CA TYR A 363 0.55 -7.57 -25.96
C TYR A 363 1.95 -7.11 -26.35
N LEU A 364 2.09 -5.88 -26.87
CA LEU A 364 3.36 -5.35 -27.37
C LEU A 364 4.46 -5.27 -26.30
N LEU A 365 4.08 -5.27 -25.01
CA LEU A 365 5.03 -5.37 -23.90
C LEU A 365 5.74 -6.71 -23.83
N PHE A 366 5.11 -7.79 -24.31
CA PHE A 366 5.64 -9.15 -24.21
C PHE A 366 5.99 -9.76 -25.57
N GLU A 367 5.17 -9.52 -26.59
CA GLU A 367 5.28 -10.10 -27.93
C GLU A 367 4.74 -9.10 -28.96
N PRO A 368 5.15 -9.15 -30.23
CA PRO A 368 6.08 -10.11 -30.82
C PRO A 368 7.55 -9.73 -30.54
N SER A 369 8.51 -10.50 -31.05
CA SER A 369 9.93 -10.13 -30.95
C SER A 369 10.21 -8.80 -31.67
N ILE A 370 11.34 -8.14 -31.36
CA ILE A 370 11.71 -6.91 -32.09
C ILE A 370 11.97 -7.21 -33.57
N ASP A 371 12.53 -8.38 -33.89
CA ASP A 371 12.76 -8.81 -35.28
C ASP A 371 11.42 -8.89 -36.04
N ASP A 372 10.37 -9.39 -35.40
CA ASP A 372 9.03 -9.41 -35.96
C ASP A 372 8.42 -8.00 -36.10
N LEU A 373 8.64 -7.11 -35.12
CA LEU A 373 8.17 -5.72 -35.22
C LEU A 373 8.84 -4.99 -36.39
N ASN A 374 10.10 -5.29 -36.67
CA ASN A 374 10.84 -4.72 -37.80
C ASN A 374 10.35 -5.22 -39.17
N LEU A 375 9.55 -6.29 -39.22
CA LEU A 375 8.90 -6.74 -40.46
C LEU A 375 7.64 -5.92 -40.79
N ILE A 376 7.10 -5.15 -39.83
CA ILE A 376 5.93 -4.29 -40.07
C ILE A 376 6.31 -3.16 -41.03
N PRO A 377 5.50 -2.87 -42.07
CA PRO A 377 5.79 -1.79 -43.00
C PRO A 377 6.04 -0.45 -42.30
N GLN A 378 7.12 0.25 -42.65
CA GLN A 378 7.52 1.51 -42.03
C GLN A 378 6.40 2.57 -42.01
N ALA A 379 5.52 2.57 -43.03
CA ALA A 379 4.39 3.49 -43.11
C ALA A 379 3.36 3.33 -41.97
N LEU A 380 3.32 2.16 -41.33
CA LEU A 380 2.41 1.84 -40.22
C LEU A 380 3.04 2.03 -38.85
N CYS A 381 4.26 2.55 -38.81
CA CYS A 381 5.05 2.58 -37.59
C CYS A 381 4.41 3.48 -36.51
N SER A 382 3.82 4.61 -36.90
CA SER A 382 3.09 5.49 -35.99
C SER A 382 1.91 4.80 -35.31
N ASN A 383 1.19 3.90 -36.00
CA ASN A 383 0.10 3.13 -35.39
C ASN A 383 0.62 2.18 -34.30
N VAL A 384 1.82 1.61 -34.47
CA VAL A 384 2.45 0.76 -33.44
C VAL A 384 2.87 1.60 -32.23
N LEU A 385 3.41 2.80 -32.46
CA LEU A 385 3.78 3.71 -31.37
C LEU A 385 2.58 4.20 -30.58
N GLU A 386 1.47 4.49 -31.25
CA GLU A 386 0.22 4.86 -30.60
C GLU A 386 -0.30 3.76 -29.67
N LEU A 387 -0.14 2.48 -30.03
CA LEU A 387 -0.47 1.38 -29.12
C LEU A 387 0.52 1.29 -27.96
N LEU A 388 1.82 1.42 -28.23
CA LEU A 388 2.84 1.36 -27.17
C LEU A 388 2.67 2.49 -26.15
N SER A 389 2.23 3.67 -26.58
CA SER A 389 1.97 4.81 -25.69
C SER A 389 0.84 4.56 -24.70
N GLN A 390 -0.09 3.64 -25.01
CA GLN A 390 -1.21 3.25 -24.15
C GLN A 390 -0.85 2.15 -23.13
N THR A 391 0.37 1.60 -23.20
CA THR A 391 0.76 0.47 -22.35
C THR A 391 1.16 0.90 -20.94
N ASN A 392 1.13 -0.04 -19.99
CA ASN A 392 1.74 0.16 -18.69
C ASN A 392 3.08 -0.58 -18.60
N ILE A 393 4.19 0.11 -18.93
CA ILE A 393 5.52 -0.50 -18.94
C ILE A 393 5.99 -1.01 -17.55
N THR A 394 5.36 -0.55 -16.47
CA THR A 394 5.70 -0.93 -15.08
C THR A 394 5.42 -2.39 -14.75
N VAL A 395 4.63 -3.10 -15.59
CA VAL A 395 4.39 -4.54 -15.48
C VAL A 395 5.61 -5.38 -15.88
N LEU A 396 6.61 -4.77 -16.52
CA LEU A 396 7.92 -5.36 -16.77
C LEU A 396 8.90 -4.94 -15.66
N PRO A 397 9.94 -5.74 -15.34
CA PRO A 397 11.03 -5.29 -14.46
C PRO A 397 11.68 -4.00 -14.99
N ARG A 398 12.13 -3.09 -14.11
CA ARG A 398 12.83 -1.85 -14.50
C ARG A 398 14.05 -2.11 -15.38
N VAL A 399 14.76 -3.22 -15.13
CA VAL A 399 15.98 -3.64 -15.84
C VAL A 399 15.70 -4.57 -17.04
N ALA A 400 14.44 -4.77 -17.42
CA ALA A 400 14.11 -5.69 -18.51
C ALA A 400 14.61 -5.16 -19.86
N ALA A 401 15.41 -5.97 -20.58
CA ALA A 401 15.93 -5.61 -21.90
C ALA A 401 14.81 -5.28 -22.90
N ARG A 402 13.64 -5.90 -22.74
CA ARG A 402 12.44 -5.60 -23.53
C ARG A 402 12.05 -4.12 -23.50
N ARG A 403 12.21 -3.42 -22.37
CA ARG A 403 11.94 -1.98 -22.28
C ARG A 403 12.87 -1.18 -23.20
N THR A 404 14.17 -1.45 -23.13
CA THR A 404 15.18 -0.81 -23.98
C THR A 404 15.00 -1.15 -25.45
N ALA A 405 14.61 -2.40 -25.75
CA ALA A 405 14.43 -2.86 -27.11
C ALA A 405 13.20 -2.23 -27.79
N LEU A 406 12.09 -2.06 -27.05
CA LEU A 406 10.91 -1.31 -27.52
C LEU A 406 11.22 0.17 -27.75
N LEU A 407 12.03 0.77 -26.87
CA LEU A 407 12.51 2.14 -27.08
C LEU A 407 13.42 2.25 -28.30
N GLY A 408 14.27 1.25 -28.55
CA GLY A 408 15.10 1.17 -29.77
C GLY A 408 14.23 1.15 -31.03
N TYR A 409 13.24 0.25 -31.07
CA TYR A 409 12.24 0.20 -32.14
C TYR A 409 11.56 1.56 -32.34
N ALA A 410 11.15 2.24 -31.26
CA ALA A 410 10.50 3.54 -31.36
C ALA A 410 11.40 4.66 -31.91
N LYS A 411 12.70 4.62 -31.64
CA LYS A 411 13.66 5.56 -32.23
C LYS A 411 13.85 5.33 -33.71
N ASP A 412 14.02 4.07 -34.12
CA ASP A 412 14.15 3.70 -35.53
C ASP A 412 12.88 4.06 -36.30
N CYS A 413 11.72 3.83 -35.69
CA CYS A 413 10.41 4.23 -36.19
C CYS A 413 10.31 5.72 -36.52
N LEU A 414 10.71 6.57 -35.57
CA LEU A 414 10.66 8.02 -35.67
C LEU A 414 11.86 8.62 -36.41
N LYS A 415 12.81 7.78 -36.88
CA LYS A 415 14.11 8.21 -37.43
C LYS A 415 14.83 9.20 -36.53
N MET A 416 14.81 8.92 -35.23
CA MET A 416 15.14 9.88 -34.18
C MET A 416 16.45 9.53 -33.47
N THR A 417 17.19 10.56 -33.06
CA THR A 417 18.19 10.47 -31.99
C THR A 417 17.68 11.23 -30.76
N ALA A 418 18.19 10.92 -29.56
CA ALA A 418 17.71 11.59 -28.33
C ALA A 418 17.90 13.12 -28.35
N SER A 419 18.87 13.62 -29.11
CA SER A 419 19.14 15.05 -29.32
C SER A 419 18.27 15.71 -30.38
N SER A 420 17.51 14.94 -31.17
CA SER A 420 16.60 15.43 -32.22
C SER A 420 15.13 15.27 -31.86
N LEU A 421 14.80 15.01 -30.57
CA LEU A 421 13.43 14.86 -30.11
C LEU A 421 12.67 16.19 -30.32
N THR A 422 11.52 16.12 -30.96
CA THR A 422 10.52 17.20 -31.00
C THR A 422 9.47 17.00 -29.90
N GLU A 423 8.68 18.04 -29.61
CA GLU A 423 7.59 17.99 -28.62
C GLU A 423 6.59 16.85 -28.93
N ASP A 424 6.11 16.78 -30.18
CA ASP A 424 5.19 15.73 -30.65
C ASP A 424 5.79 14.32 -30.53
N GLN A 425 7.07 14.17 -30.86
CA GLN A 425 7.77 12.89 -30.73
C GLN A 425 7.93 12.48 -29.26
N GLY A 426 8.20 13.43 -28.36
CA GLY A 426 8.27 13.19 -26.93
C GLY A 426 6.97 12.65 -26.37
N ASN A 427 5.86 13.28 -26.74
CA ASN A 427 4.51 12.84 -26.35
C ASN A 427 4.18 11.45 -26.92
N SER A 428 4.58 11.18 -28.16
CA SER A 428 4.34 9.89 -28.83
C SER A 428 5.07 8.70 -28.19
N LEU A 429 6.17 8.93 -27.46
CA LEU A 429 6.88 7.85 -26.77
C LEU A 429 6.12 7.29 -25.56
N GLY A 430 5.25 8.10 -24.94
CA GLY A 430 4.49 7.72 -23.76
C GLY A 430 5.37 7.07 -22.68
N PRO A 431 5.02 5.86 -22.17
CA PRO A 431 5.77 5.16 -21.12
C PRO A 431 7.21 4.76 -21.51
N LEU A 432 7.58 4.77 -22.79
CA LEU A 432 8.92 4.37 -23.22
C LEU A 432 10.01 5.34 -22.75
N VAL A 433 9.66 6.57 -22.34
CA VAL A 433 10.61 7.50 -21.70
C VAL A 433 11.24 6.89 -20.43
N CYS A 434 10.52 5.98 -19.76
CA CYS A 434 11.02 5.25 -18.61
C CYS A 434 12.19 4.32 -18.94
N ALA A 435 12.41 3.99 -20.22
CA ALA A 435 13.52 3.17 -20.70
C ALA A 435 14.74 3.98 -21.16
N PHE A 436 14.69 5.32 -21.17
CA PHE A 436 15.85 6.14 -21.59
C PHE A 436 17.11 5.81 -20.79
N SER A 437 18.24 5.75 -21.49
CA SER A 437 19.56 5.63 -20.87
C SER A 437 19.98 6.95 -20.21
N ALA A 438 21.04 6.91 -19.38
CA ALA A 438 21.57 8.11 -18.76
C ALA A 438 22.05 9.14 -19.81
N ASP A 439 22.69 8.68 -20.89
CA ASP A 439 23.19 9.59 -21.94
C ASP A 439 22.06 10.16 -22.79
N GLU A 440 20.98 9.41 -22.96
CA GLU A 440 19.79 9.91 -23.64
C GLU A 440 19.12 11.00 -22.83
N VAL A 441 18.96 10.81 -21.51
CA VAL A 441 18.39 11.82 -20.63
C VAL A 441 19.18 13.13 -20.67
N LYS A 442 20.51 13.08 -20.68
CA LYS A 442 21.36 14.27 -20.79
C LYS A 442 21.11 15.05 -22.07
N ASN A 443 20.84 14.34 -23.17
CA ASN A 443 20.75 14.89 -24.51
C ASN A 443 19.32 15.29 -24.93
N ILE A 444 18.31 15.09 -24.08
CA ILE A 444 16.94 15.57 -24.35
C ILE A 444 16.99 17.08 -24.62
N ASN A 445 16.23 17.60 -25.58
CA ASN A 445 16.16 19.04 -25.83
C ASN A 445 15.51 19.77 -24.62
N ASP A 446 16.08 20.92 -24.22
CA ASP A 446 15.56 21.73 -23.10
C ASP A 446 14.09 22.15 -23.29
N ALA A 447 13.67 22.46 -24.52
CA ALA A 447 12.28 22.82 -24.83
C ALA A 447 11.31 21.64 -24.71
N VAL A 448 11.80 20.41 -24.90
CA VAL A 448 10.97 19.20 -24.94
C VAL A 448 10.85 18.54 -23.57
N PHE A 449 11.81 18.76 -22.67
CA PHE A 449 11.79 18.17 -21.34
C PHE A 449 10.51 18.48 -20.53
N PRO A 450 9.99 19.72 -20.51
CA PRO A 450 8.72 20.02 -19.85
C PRO A 450 7.55 19.19 -20.37
N GLU A 451 7.50 18.93 -21.68
CA GLU A 451 6.40 18.20 -22.34
C GLU A 451 6.34 16.72 -21.95
N ILE A 452 7.50 16.10 -21.67
CA ILE A 452 7.56 14.68 -21.28
C ILE A 452 7.61 14.45 -19.76
N MET A 453 7.52 15.52 -18.97
CA MET A 453 7.70 15.47 -17.52
C MET A 453 6.63 14.63 -16.82
N ASP A 454 5.40 14.66 -17.33
CA ASP A 454 4.27 13.89 -16.80
C ASP A 454 4.51 12.39 -16.95
N GLN A 455 5.05 11.98 -18.11
CA GLN A 455 5.45 10.61 -18.42
C GLN A 455 6.64 10.19 -17.54
N LEU A 456 7.61 11.10 -17.29
CA LEU A 456 8.71 10.85 -16.37
C LEU A 456 8.23 10.65 -14.92
N ARG A 457 7.25 11.44 -14.45
CA ARG A 457 6.63 11.25 -13.12
C ARG A 457 5.95 9.88 -13.00
N GLN A 458 5.34 9.40 -14.08
CA GLN A 458 4.70 8.07 -14.13
C GLN A 458 5.71 6.90 -14.13
N CYS A 459 6.99 7.15 -14.43
CA CYS A 459 8.03 6.12 -14.32
C CYS A 459 8.28 5.67 -12.88
N GLY A 460 7.99 6.55 -11.91
CA GLY A 460 8.23 6.28 -10.50
C GLY A 460 9.70 6.47 -10.12
N ARG A 461 10.37 5.37 -9.75
CA ARG A 461 11.72 5.37 -9.16
C ARG A 461 12.86 5.39 -10.17
N PHE A 462 13.83 6.28 -9.97
CA PHE A 462 15.08 6.42 -10.73
C PHE A 462 16.31 6.04 -9.88
N GLU A 463 17.26 5.32 -10.48
CA GLU A 463 18.46 4.82 -9.78
C GLU A 463 19.73 4.99 -10.63
N GLY A 464 20.89 4.96 -9.95
CA GLY A 464 22.22 5.00 -10.59
C GLY A 464 22.44 6.19 -11.53
N LYS A 465 23.16 5.95 -12.63
CA LYS A 465 23.51 6.98 -13.63
C LYS A 465 22.31 7.69 -14.24
N LYS A 466 21.15 7.01 -14.33
CA LYS A 466 19.92 7.61 -14.87
C LYS A 466 19.36 8.67 -13.92
N LYS A 467 19.36 8.39 -12.61
CA LYS A 467 18.99 9.35 -11.57
C LYS A 467 19.86 10.61 -11.65
N GLU A 468 21.18 10.44 -11.74
CA GLU A 468 22.14 11.54 -11.86
C GLU A 468 21.94 12.37 -13.15
N ALA A 469 21.72 11.71 -14.29
CA ALA A 469 21.45 12.39 -15.55
C ALA A 469 20.16 13.23 -15.49
N LEU A 470 19.09 12.66 -14.93
CA LEU A 470 17.80 13.36 -14.79
C LEU A 470 17.90 14.54 -13.83
N ARG A 471 18.59 14.37 -12.70
CA ARG A 471 18.91 15.46 -11.77
C ARG A 471 19.61 16.62 -12.48
N ASN A 472 20.69 16.32 -13.21
CA ASN A 472 21.46 17.36 -13.90
C ASN A 472 20.61 18.07 -14.96
N LYS A 473 19.73 17.34 -15.65
CA LYS A 473 18.81 17.90 -16.64
C LYS A 473 17.77 18.84 -16.02
N ILE A 474 17.21 18.47 -14.87
CA ILE A 474 16.27 19.33 -14.13
C ILE A 474 16.97 20.62 -13.68
N ILE A 475 18.18 20.52 -13.12
CA ILE A 475 18.95 21.69 -12.66
C ILE A 475 19.34 22.60 -13.84
N SER A 476 19.64 22.04 -15.02
CA SER A 476 19.96 22.88 -16.19
C SER A 476 18.77 23.68 -16.70
N ILE A 477 17.55 23.13 -16.60
CA ILE A 477 16.32 23.78 -17.08
C ILE A 477 15.78 24.79 -16.07
N TYR A 478 15.69 24.39 -14.80
CA TYR A 478 15.07 25.19 -13.75
C TYR A 478 16.07 26.03 -12.95
N SER A 479 17.34 26.05 -13.36
CA SER A 479 18.43 26.71 -12.63
C SER A 479 18.62 26.14 -11.21
N SER A 480 19.39 26.86 -10.38
CA SER A 480 19.73 26.44 -9.02
C SER A 480 18.49 26.18 -8.17
N PRO A 481 18.45 25.10 -7.36
CA PRO A 481 17.37 24.87 -6.40
C PRO A 481 17.15 26.00 -5.38
N ALA A 482 18.14 26.87 -5.19
CA ALA A 482 18.02 28.07 -4.36
C ALA A 482 16.98 29.08 -4.89
N ASP A 483 16.74 29.08 -6.21
CA ASP A 483 15.84 30.02 -6.88
C ASP A 483 14.47 29.41 -7.16
N TRP A 484 14.26 28.14 -6.80
CA TRP A 484 13.03 27.43 -7.13
C TRP A 484 11.83 27.99 -6.36
N THR A 485 10.76 28.20 -7.12
CA THR A 485 9.48 28.68 -6.60
C THR A 485 8.59 27.52 -6.17
N VAL A 486 7.51 27.85 -5.48
CA VAL A 486 6.43 26.92 -5.12
C VAL A 486 5.86 26.22 -6.37
N ASP A 487 5.72 26.96 -7.47
CA ASP A 487 5.22 26.43 -8.73
C ASP A 487 6.20 25.41 -9.32
N THR A 488 7.50 25.70 -9.26
CA THR A 488 8.56 24.77 -9.70
C THR A 488 8.54 23.48 -8.87
N LEU A 489 8.48 23.58 -7.54
CA LEU A 489 8.44 22.40 -6.66
C LEU A 489 7.18 21.56 -6.91
N SER A 490 6.03 22.22 -7.08
CA SER A 490 4.75 21.55 -7.35
C SER A 490 4.74 20.87 -8.72
N GLN A 491 5.33 21.51 -9.73
CA GLN A 491 5.43 20.99 -11.09
C GLN A 491 6.37 19.77 -11.17
N LEU A 492 7.50 19.82 -10.47
CA LEU A 492 8.44 18.69 -10.40
C LEU A 492 7.84 17.49 -9.64
N GLY A 493 7.12 17.74 -8.55
CA GLY A 493 6.40 16.71 -7.79
C GLY A 493 7.28 15.52 -7.42
N SER A 494 6.93 14.32 -7.89
CA SER A 494 7.69 13.11 -7.60
C SER A 494 9.11 13.10 -8.17
N LEU A 495 9.41 13.91 -9.19
CA LEU A 495 10.79 14.02 -9.72
C LEU A 495 11.77 14.64 -8.72
N LEU A 496 11.30 15.27 -7.64
CA LEU A 496 12.18 15.75 -6.57
C LEU A 496 12.99 14.61 -5.92
N GLU A 497 12.61 13.34 -6.10
CA GLU A 497 13.39 12.19 -5.62
C GLU A 497 14.81 12.09 -6.22
N VAL A 498 15.06 12.72 -7.39
CA VAL A 498 16.34 12.61 -8.09
C VAL A 498 17.42 13.49 -7.48
N LEU A 499 17.01 14.44 -6.64
CA LEU A 499 17.89 15.39 -5.98
C LEU A 499 18.81 14.69 -5.00
N ASN A 500 20.00 15.26 -4.84
CA ASN A 500 20.94 14.82 -3.82
C ASN A 500 20.83 15.71 -2.57
N LYS A 501 21.61 15.36 -1.55
CA LYS A 501 21.60 16.07 -0.27
C LYS A 501 21.97 17.55 -0.40
N ASP A 502 22.83 17.91 -1.35
CA ASP A 502 23.27 19.30 -1.51
C ASP A 502 22.23 20.16 -2.23
N ASP A 503 21.52 19.61 -3.22
CA ASP A 503 20.38 20.31 -3.85
C ASP A 503 19.28 20.62 -2.83
N ILE A 504 18.94 19.61 -2.03
CA ILE A 504 17.86 19.71 -1.04
C ILE A 504 18.19 20.78 0.03
N LYS A 505 19.48 20.95 0.38
CA LYS A 505 19.91 22.03 1.27
C LYS A 505 19.68 23.41 0.65
N LEU A 506 19.89 23.56 -0.65
CA LEU A 506 19.72 24.83 -1.35
C LEU A 506 18.26 25.29 -1.43
N ILE A 507 17.30 24.37 -1.44
CA ILE A 507 15.87 24.73 -1.48
C ILE A 507 15.52 25.68 -0.31
N PRO A 508 14.91 26.85 -0.56
CA PRO A 508 14.64 27.84 0.48
C PRO A 508 13.80 27.32 1.65
N ASN A 509 14.25 27.62 2.88
CA ASN A 509 13.50 27.32 4.11
C ASN A 509 12.47 28.40 4.38
N ASN A 510 11.23 28.21 3.92
CA ASN A 510 10.12 29.12 4.21
C ASN A 510 8.79 28.37 4.37
N GLU A 511 7.76 29.10 4.81
CA GLU A 511 6.42 28.54 5.07
C GLU A 511 5.78 27.93 3.81
N TYR A 512 6.05 28.49 2.63
CA TYR A 512 5.50 28.00 1.37
C TYR A 512 6.14 26.68 0.93
N THR A 513 7.47 26.55 1.05
CA THR A 513 8.18 25.28 0.83
C THR A 513 7.64 24.20 1.76
N THR A 514 7.40 24.56 3.03
CA THR A 514 6.86 23.65 4.03
C THR A 514 5.48 23.12 3.61
N ALA A 515 4.61 23.98 3.10
CA ALA A 515 3.28 23.60 2.64
C ALA A 515 3.31 22.66 1.42
N VAL A 516 4.18 22.92 0.44
CA VAL A 516 4.33 22.04 -0.75
C VAL A 516 4.85 20.67 -0.35
N PHE A 517 5.86 20.63 0.52
CA PHE A 517 6.44 19.36 0.97
C PHE A 517 5.44 18.56 1.77
N GLN A 518 4.67 19.19 2.67
CA GLN A 518 3.60 18.52 3.38
C GLN A 518 2.62 17.86 2.41
N GLN A 519 2.10 18.61 1.43
CA GLN A 519 1.17 18.07 0.42
C GLN A 519 1.76 16.89 -0.36
N LEU A 520 3.01 17.00 -0.80
CA LEU A 520 3.68 15.95 -1.56
C LEU A 520 3.90 14.68 -0.71
N LEU A 521 4.36 14.86 0.53
CA LEU A 521 4.64 13.76 1.45
C LEU A 521 3.37 13.08 1.96
N ASP A 522 2.28 13.82 2.17
CA ASP A 522 0.96 13.27 2.54
C ASP A 522 0.37 12.40 1.42
N SER A 523 0.65 12.75 0.15
CA SER A 523 0.25 11.95 -1.01
C SER A 523 1.14 10.73 -1.28
N HIS A 524 2.31 10.68 -0.64
CA HIS A 524 3.25 9.59 -0.80
C HIS A 524 2.93 8.46 0.17
N THR A 525 2.58 7.29 -0.37
CA THR A 525 2.51 6.05 0.40
C THR A 525 3.78 5.24 0.20
N PRO A 526 4.60 5.02 1.25
CA PRO A 526 5.73 4.10 1.19
C PRO A 526 5.26 2.68 0.85
N PRO A 527 6.11 1.88 0.18
CA PRO A 527 5.78 0.50 -0.09
C PRO A 527 5.58 -0.30 1.21
N GLN A 528 4.49 -1.05 1.31
CA GLN A 528 4.23 -1.97 2.42
C GLN A 528 4.49 -3.43 2.00
N GLY A 529 4.99 -4.23 2.94
CA GLY A 529 5.24 -5.65 2.74
C GLY A 529 6.41 -5.97 1.81
N PHE A 530 6.42 -7.19 1.28
CA PHE A 530 7.48 -7.67 0.38
C PHE A 530 7.30 -7.10 -1.03
N ILE A 531 8.33 -6.43 -1.55
CA ILE A 531 8.38 -5.94 -2.93
C ILE A 531 9.67 -6.42 -3.59
N ILE A 532 9.53 -6.96 -4.80
CA ILE A 532 10.66 -7.29 -5.67
C ILE A 532 11.33 -5.98 -6.09
N SER A 533 12.63 -5.81 -5.81
CA SER A 533 13.36 -4.56 -6.05
C SER A 533 13.09 -3.96 -7.43
N ASP A 534 13.20 -4.77 -8.50
CA ASP A 534 13.01 -4.33 -9.90
C ASP A 534 11.57 -3.95 -10.27
N PHE A 535 10.60 -4.24 -9.39
CA PHE A 535 9.19 -3.83 -9.51
C PHE A 535 8.80 -2.72 -8.55
N ASN A 536 9.71 -2.30 -7.65
CA ASN A 536 9.47 -1.16 -6.77
C ASN A 536 9.57 0.17 -7.53
N ASN A 537 8.47 0.63 -8.12
CA ASN A 537 8.40 1.93 -8.79
C ASN A 537 8.05 3.07 -7.82
N THR A 538 8.08 2.85 -6.50
CA THR A 538 7.76 3.90 -5.53
C THR A 538 8.93 4.87 -5.42
N ALA A 539 8.65 6.17 -5.52
CA ALA A 539 9.68 7.19 -5.43
C ALA A 539 10.38 7.19 -4.05
N ASP A 540 11.67 7.48 -4.02
CA ASP A 540 12.47 7.58 -2.80
C ASP A 540 12.51 9.02 -2.28
N PHE A 541 11.59 9.33 -1.37
CA PHE A 541 11.49 10.66 -0.75
C PHE A 541 12.30 10.81 0.55
N SER A 542 13.24 9.91 0.85
CA SER A 542 14.01 9.96 2.11
C SER A 542 14.64 11.33 2.40
N LEU A 543 15.20 12.00 1.38
CA LEU A 543 15.78 13.34 1.53
C LEU A 543 14.73 14.46 1.68
N LEU A 544 13.55 14.29 1.07
CA LEU A 544 12.43 15.23 1.27
C LEU A 544 11.87 15.11 2.68
N TYR A 545 11.76 13.89 3.21
CA TYR A 545 11.41 13.67 4.61
C TYR A 545 12.43 14.32 5.56
N GLU A 546 13.74 14.20 5.29
CA GLU A 546 14.80 14.88 6.06
C GLU A 546 14.63 16.41 6.03
N LYS A 547 14.42 16.99 4.84
CA LYS A 547 14.23 18.43 4.68
C LYS A 547 12.97 18.93 5.40
N PHE A 548 11.86 18.20 5.26
CA PHE A 548 10.61 18.55 5.92
C PHE A 548 10.74 18.49 7.44
N PHE A 549 11.48 17.51 7.98
CA PHE A 549 11.83 17.45 9.40
C PHE A 549 12.54 18.71 9.88
N ILE A 550 13.56 19.16 9.16
CA ILE A 550 14.33 20.38 9.49
C ILE A 550 13.42 21.63 9.45
N LEU A 551 12.59 21.78 8.40
CA LEU A 551 11.65 22.90 8.26
C LEU A 551 10.70 23.00 9.46
N GLN A 552 10.12 21.88 9.86
CA GLN A 552 9.18 21.82 10.98
C GLN A 552 9.88 22.08 12.32
N LYS A 553 11.09 21.54 12.51
CA LYS A 553 11.87 21.73 13.74
C LYS A 553 12.30 23.19 13.93
N ASP A 554 12.88 23.81 12.91
CA ASP A 554 13.45 25.17 12.97
C ASP A 554 12.37 26.24 13.17
N SER A 555 11.17 26.04 12.61
CA SER A 555 10.04 26.98 12.74
C SER A 555 9.61 27.22 14.20
N GLN A 556 9.85 26.25 15.08
CA GLN A 556 9.46 26.27 16.50
C GLN A 556 10.64 26.52 17.45
N ASP A 557 11.88 26.21 17.05
CA ASP A 557 13.10 26.44 17.85
C ASP A 557 13.39 27.94 18.10
N SER A 558 12.94 28.82 17.20
CA SER A 558 13.05 30.29 17.38
C SER A 558 12.32 30.85 18.62
N LYS A 559 11.44 30.06 19.27
CA LYS A 559 10.57 30.53 20.36
C LYS A 559 10.90 29.98 21.76
N ARG A 560 11.79 28.97 21.90
CA ARG A 560 12.01 28.29 23.20
C ARG A 560 13.47 27.88 23.45
N ARG A 561 14.37 28.85 23.60
CA ARG A 561 15.64 28.61 24.31
C ARG A 561 15.44 28.79 25.82
N ARG A 562 14.99 27.75 26.52
CA ARG A 562 15.22 27.64 27.98
C ARG A 562 16.34 26.62 28.21
N ARG A 563 17.38 27.04 28.95
CA ARG A 563 18.54 26.23 29.29
C ARG A 563 18.14 25.16 30.34
N GLU A 564 17.66 24.01 29.89
CA GLU A 564 17.75 22.76 30.67
C GLU A 564 18.99 22.01 30.21
N THR A 565 19.81 21.52 31.15
CA THR A 565 21.11 20.90 30.88
C THR A 565 21.02 19.45 30.39
N GLU A 566 19.89 18.76 30.56
CA GLU A 566 19.76 17.32 30.30
C GLU A 566 18.97 16.98 29.04
N CYS A 567 18.01 17.83 28.64
CA CYS A 567 17.20 17.64 27.42
C CYS A 567 17.18 18.92 26.58
N ALA A 568 18.07 19.00 25.59
CA ALA A 568 18.19 20.17 24.72
C ALA A 568 16.93 20.41 23.87
N TYR A 569 16.18 19.35 23.54
CA TYR A 569 14.97 19.45 22.72
C TYR A 569 13.94 18.37 23.13
N ARG A 570 12.67 18.76 23.27
CA ARG A 570 11.56 17.84 23.59
C ARG A 570 10.48 17.87 22.50
N PRO A 571 10.21 16.75 21.81
CA PRO A 571 9.10 16.66 20.88
C PRO A 571 7.74 16.92 21.54
N THR A 572 6.83 17.54 20.79
CA THR A 572 5.43 17.76 21.19
C THR A 572 4.48 16.95 20.32
N VAL A 573 3.25 16.70 20.80
CA VAL A 573 2.23 15.94 20.05
C VAL A 573 2.00 16.56 18.67
N GLU A 574 1.80 17.88 18.62
CA GLU A 574 1.57 18.63 17.38
C GLU A 574 2.71 18.46 16.36
N GLN A 575 3.97 18.40 16.81
CA GLN A 575 5.11 18.17 15.92
C GLN A 575 5.14 16.74 15.40
N ILE A 576 4.91 15.75 16.27
CA ILE A 576 4.92 14.34 15.87
C ILE A 576 3.82 14.09 14.85
N LEU A 577 2.60 14.59 15.06
CA LEU A 577 1.50 14.41 14.11
C LEU A 577 1.78 15.11 12.77
N ASN A 578 2.28 16.35 12.80
CA ASN A 578 2.56 17.10 11.55
C ASN A 578 3.73 16.53 10.75
N LEU A 579 4.68 15.84 11.39
CA LEU A 579 5.85 15.28 10.71
C LEU A 579 5.51 14.06 9.86
N GLY A 580 4.45 13.31 10.18
CA GLY A 580 4.14 12.09 9.46
C GLY A 580 5.35 11.14 9.41
N GLN A 581 5.70 10.65 8.23
CA GLN A 581 6.86 9.77 8.03
C GLN A 581 8.22 10.43 8.37
N SER A 582 8.32 11.75 8.39
CA SER A 582 9.55 12.47 8.80
C SER A 582 9.93 12.27 10.26
N ASN A 583 9.08 11.64 11.09
CA ASN A 583 9.45 11.24 12.45
C ASN A 583 10.64 10.25 12.48
N SER A 584 10.99 9.60 11.37
CA SER A 584 12.20 8.77 11.27
C SER A 584 13.52 9.52 11.50
N PHE A 585 13.50 10.85 11.49
CA PHE A 585 14.70 11.70 11.65
C PHE A 585 14.91 12.23 13.08
N TRP A 586 14.02 11.93 14.03
CA TRP A 586 14.29 12.21 15.45
C TRP A 586 15.51 11.43 15.92
N THR A 587 16.42 12.03 16.68
CA THR A 587 17.48 11.21 17.32
C THR A 587 16.89 10.38 18.48
N ALA A 588 17.56 9.27 18.83
CA ALA A 588 17.13 8.45 19.96
C ALA A 588 17.10 9.26 21.27
N GLU A 589 18.04 10.20 21.46
CA GLU A 589 18.08 11.10 22.62
C GLU A 589 16.91 12.07 22.63
N GLN A 590 16.52 12.61 21.47
CA GLN A 590 15.35 13.49 21.35
C GLN A 590 14.05 12.75 21.69
N LEU A 591 13.91 11.51 21.21
CA LEU A 591 12.77 10.66 21.57
C LEU A 591 12.79 10.27 23.06
N ALA A 592 13.96 9.97 23.62
CA ALA A 592 14.12 9.67 25.05
C ALA A 592 13.83 10.87 25.97
N CYS A 593 13.89 12.10 25.44
CA CYS A 593 13.52 13.32 26.14
C CYS A 593 12.01 13.64 26.08
N MET A 594 11.22 12.85 25.35
CA MET A 594 9.78 13.02 25.21
C MET A 594 9.08 12.82 26.56
N LYS A 595 8.06 13.64 26.84
CA LYS A 595 7.21 13.45 28.03
C LYS A 595 6.38 12.18 27.88
N PRO A 596 6.12 11.42 28.96
CA PRO A 596 5.23 10.25 28.92
C PRO A 596 3.87 10.54 28.31
N GLN A 597 3.25 11.67 28.67
CA GLN A 597 1.96 12.09 28.11
C GLN A 597 2.01 12.35 26.60
N THR A 598 3.09 12.98 26.11
CA THR A 598 3.29 13.18 24.67
C THR A 598 3.38 11.85 23.94
N PHE A 599 4.07 10.86 24.52
CA PHE A 599 4.15 9.52 23.94
C PHE A 599 2.77 8.85 23.84
N ILE A 600 1.98 8.85 24.92
CA ILE A 600 0.63 8.28 24.92
C ILE A 600 -0.23 8.90 23.81
N ASP A 601 -0.19 10.23 23.69
CA ASP A 601 -1.00 10.97 22.72
C ASP A 601 -0.48 10.91 21.27
N SER A 602 0.66 10.25 21.02
CA SER A 602 1.26 10.17 19.68
C SER A 602 1.82 8.78 19.30
N VAL A 603 1.61 7.76 20.13
CA VAL A 603 2.16 6.42 19.93
C VAL A 603 1.69 5.77 18.63
N GLU A 604 0.44 5.99 18.21
CA GLU A 604 -0.08 5.49 16.92
C GLU A 604 0.75 6.02 15.75
N MET A 605 0.97 7.35 15.68
CA MET A 605 1.79 7.97 14.65
C MET A 605 3.24 7.45 14.66
N LEU A 606 3.84 7.31 15.84
CA LEU A 606 5.22 6.84 15.97
C LEU A 606 5.39 5.37 15.56
N THR A 607 4.39 4.53 15.88
CA THR A 607 4.45 3.09 15.57
C THR A 607 4.07 2.76 14.13
N ASP A 608 3.46 3.69 13.40
CA ASP A 608 3.20 3.61 11.97
C ASP A 608 4.41 4.03 11.09
N ILE A 609 5.56 4.32 11.71
CA ILE A 609 6.80 4.64 10.99
C ILE A 609 7.64 3.36 10.80
N PRO A 610 7.67 2.77 9.59
CA PRO A 610 8.36 1.50 9.35
C PRO A 610 9.90 1.63 9.40
N THR A 611 10.44 2.84 9.28
CA THR A 611 11.87 3.13 9.11
C THR A 611 12.60 3.54 10.39
N LEU A 612 11.95 3.45 11.56
CA LEU A 612 12.63 3.73 12.83
C LEU A 612 13.79 2.77 13.09
N SER A 613 14.91 3.31 13.55
CA SER A 613 16.12 2.55 13.92
C SER A 613 15.94 1.81 15.25
N ASP A 614 16.79 0.82 15.48
CA ASP A 614 16.82 0.05 16.73
C ASP A 614 17.05 0.96 17.96
N GLU A 615 17.89 2.00 17.84
CA GLU A 615 18.14 2.98 18.90
C GLU A 615 16.90 3.82 19.20
N GLN A 616 16.19 4.26 18.17
CA GLN A 616 14.93 5.01 18.32
C GLN A 616 13.86 4.13 18.98
N LEU A 617 13.72 2.87 18.55
CA LEU A 617 12.75 1.93 19.12
C LEU A 617 13.08 1.59 20.59
N LYS A 618 14.36 1.44 20.95
CA LYS A 618 14.81 1.31 22.36
C LYS A 618 14.46 2.54 23.20
N ALA A 619 14.65 3.74 22.66
CA ALA A 619 14.29 4.99 23.33
C ALA A 619 12.77 5.06 23.57
N LEU A 620 11.96 4.73 22.56
CA LEU A 620 10.50 4.68 22.67
C LEU A 620 10.02 3.62 23.66
N LYS A 621 10.64 2.42 23.67
CA LYS A 621 10.35 1.37 24.68
C LYS A 621 10.58 1.89 26.10
N SER A 622 11.68 2.60 26.31
CA SER A 622 12.02 3.17 27.62
C SER A 622 11.00 4.21 28.08
N ILE A 623 10.43 5.00 27.16
CA ILE A 623 9.33 5.92 27.47
C ILE A 623 8.01 5.18 27.69
N ALA A 624 7.71 4.14 26.91
CA ALA A 624 6.50 3.34 27.08
C ALA A 624 6.38 2.76 28.49
N VAL A 625 7.45 2.16 29.02
CA VAL A 625 7.47 1.62 30.39
C VAL A 625 7.28 2.73 31.44
N LYS A 626 7.87 3.92 31.23
CA LYS A 626 7.65 5.08 32.10
C LYS A 626 6.22 5.61 32.03
N ALA A 627 5.59 5.55 30.86
CA ALA A 627 4.27 6.11 30.61
C ALA A 627 3.13 5.21 31.11
N TYR A 628 3.27 3.90 30.94
CA TYR A 628 2.23 2.94 31.30
C TYR A 628 2.45 2.29 32.68
N GLY A 629 3.66 2.36 33.23
CA GLY A 629 3.97 1.81 34.55
C GLY A 629 4.29 0.31 34.52
N SER A 630 4.11 -0.37 35.66
CA SER A 630 4.64 -1.72 35.91
C SER A 630 3.84 -2.86 35.27
N SER A 631 2.62 -2.62 34.80
CA SER A 631 1.79 -3.63 34.12
C SER A 631 1.05 -2.97 32.97
N LEU A 632 1.36 -3.43 31.75
CA LEU A 632 0.73 -2.90 30.54
C LEU A 632 -0.54 -3.69 30.24
N THR A 633 -1.59 -3.01 29.79
CA THR A 633 -2.81 -3.67 29.31
C THR A 633 -2.62 -4.23 27.90
N ASN A 634 -3.52 -5.13 27.47
CA ASN A 634 -3.56 -5.65 26.10
C ASN A 634 -3.60 -4.50 25.07
N ASP A 635 -4.50 -3.52 25.24
CA ASP A 635 -4.59 -2.35 24.35
C ASP A 635 -3.28 -1.54 24.29
N GLN A 636 -2.61 -1.37 25.42
CA GLN A 636 -1.32 -0.67 25.48
C GLN A 636 -0.24 -1.48 24.75
N LEU A 637 -0.13 -2.79 24.99
CA LEU A 637 0.83 -3.65 24.29
C LEU A 637 0.57 -3.69 22.78
N ALA A 638 -0.69 -3.82 22.36
CA ALA A 638 -1.09 -3.80 20.96
C ALA A 638 -0.73 -2.46 20.28
N SER A 639 -0.83 -1.34 21.01
CA SER A 639 -0.45 -0.02 20.51
C SER A 639 1.05 0.16 20.29
N LEU A 640 1.90 -0.63 20.96
CA LEU A 640 3.36 -0.52 20.87
C LEU A 640 3.93 -1.15 19.60
N LYS A 641 3.22 -2.09 18.97
CA LYS A 641 3.62 -2.70 17.69
C LYS A 641 5.11 -3.09 17.69
N LYS A 642 5.92 -2.58 16.75
CA LYS A 642 7.36 -2.90 16.59
C LYS A 642 8.22 -2.57 17.83
N ILE A 643 7.79 -1.63 18.68
CA ILE A 643 8.51 -1.28 19.93
C ILE A 643 8.63 -2.50 20.85
N THR A 644 7.67 -3.44 20.79
CA THR A 644 7.66 -4.64 21.63
C THR A 644 8.87 -5.56 21.45
N LEU A 645 9.54 -5.52 20.28
CA LEU A 645 10.80 -6.26 20.04
C LEU A 645 11.89 -5.91 21.06
N PHE A 646 11.88 -4.70 21.60
CA PHE A 646 12.95 -4.18 22.47
C PHE A 646 12.70 -4.38 23.97
N PHE A 647 11.65 -5.12 24.34
CA PHE A 647 11.45 -5.59 25.72
C PHE A 647 12.42 -6.71 26.04
N THR A 648 13.12 -6.65 27.17
CA THR A 648 14.02 -7.72 27.63
C THR A 648 13.23 -8.99 27.99
N GLU A 649 13.91 -10.12 28.22
CA GLU A 649 13.22 -11.34 28.64
C GLU A 649 12.45 -11.16 29.96
N ASP A 650 13.00 -10.41 30.92
CA ASP A 650 12.34 -10.13 32.19
C ASP A 650 11.15 -9.18 32.01
N GLU A 651 11.29 -8.15 31.17
CA GLU A 651 10.18 -7.26 30.84
C GLU A 651 9.06 -8.02 30.09
N VAL A 652 9.41 -8.97 29.21
CA VAL A 652 8.42 -9.84 28.55
C VAL A 652 7.67 -10.68 29.59
N LYS A 653 8.37 -11.36 30.50
CA LYS A 653 7.75 -12.13 31.60
C LYS A 653 6.88 -11.27 32.51
N GLN A 654 7.24 -10.00 32.70
CA GLN A 654 6.50 -9.07 33.54
C GLN A 654 5.21 -8.59 32.88
N HIS A 655 5.29 -8.17 31.61
CA HIS A 655 4.21 -7.44 30.94
C HIS A 655 3.32 -8.32 30.06
N PHE A 656 3.80 -9.45 29.54
CA PHE A 656 3.09 -10.24 28.54
C PHE A 656 2.31 -11.41 29.17
N LYS A 657 1.45 -11.11 30.15
CA LYS A 657 0.60 -12.11 30.82
C LYS A 657 -0.84 -11.97 30.39
N ASN A 658 -1.55 -13.08 30.20
CA ASN A 658 -2.96 -13.10 29.77
C ASN A 658 -3.21 -12.31 28.47
N ILE A 659 -2.34 -12.53 27.48
CA ILE A 659 -2.35 -11.78 26.22
C ILE A 659 -3.49 -12.26 25.33
N ASP A 660 -4.25 -11.32 24.77
CA ASP A 660 -5.36 -11.63 23.88
C ASP A 660 -4.94 -11.73 22.40
N THR A 661 -5.84 -12.30 21.60
CA THR A 661 -5.65 -12.54 20.16
C THR A 661 -5.34 -11.26 19.38
N ASP A 662 -5.99 -10.13 19.69
CA ASP A 662 -5.78 -8.86 19.02
C ASP A 662 -4.38 -8.28 19.31
N THR A 663 -3.91 -8.44 20.56
CA THR A 663 -2.57 -8.03 20.97
C THR A 663 -1.50 -8.86 20.27
N ILE A 664 -1.65 -10.19 20.22
CA ILE A 664 -0.75 -11.07 19.46
C ILE A 664 -0.72 -10.69 17.99
N GLY A 665 -1.89 -10.44 17.39
CA GLY A 665 -2.03 -9.98 16.01
C GLY A 665 -1.23 -8.72 15.75
N ALA A 666 -1.34 -7.71 16.61
CA ALA A 666 -0.68 -6.42 16.44
C ALA A 666 0.86 -6.47 16.59
N ILE A 667 1.40 -7.38 17.40
CA ILE A 667 2.84 -7.41 17.70
C ILE A 667 3.60 -8.45 16.89
N SER A 668 2.94 -9.47 16.35
CA SER A 668 3.60 -10.61 15.70
C SER A 668 3.90 -10.40 14.21
N GLU A 669 3.49 -9.27 13.61
CA GLU A 669 3.66 -8.96 12.18
C GLU A 669 5.14 -8.76 11.74
N TYR A 670 6.07 -8.71 12.69
CA TYR A 670 7.47 -8.36 12.44
C TYR A 670 8.37 -9.60 12.31
N LYS A 671 9.05 -9.73 11.17
CA LYS A 671 9.94 -10.86 10.84
C LYS A 671 11.07 -11.07 11.84
N GLU A 672 11.49 -10.01 12.52
CA GLU A 672 12.53 -10.02 13.54
C GLU A 672 12.23 -11.03 14.65
N TRP A 673 10.96 -11.25 15.00
CA TRP A 673 10.53 -12.24 15.99
C TRP A 673 10.93 -13.69 15.65
N ALA A 674 11.06 -14.00 14.36
CA ALA A 674 11.46 -15.34 13.89
C ALA A 674 12.98 -15.53 13.84
N THR A 675 13.77 -14.52 14.22
CA THR A 675 15.24 -14.61 14.26
C THR A 675 15.74 -15.06 15.64
N ASP A 676 16.96 -15.60 15.69
CA ASP A 676 17.55 -16.14 16.92
C ASP A 676 17.55 -15.13 18.08
N ASN A 677 17.76 -13.85 17.80
CA ASN A 677 17.80 -12.77 18.79
C ASN A 677 16.47 -12.51 19.50
N TYR A 678 15.33 -12.88 18.92
CA TYR A 678 14.00 -12.58 19.46
C TYR A 678 13.14 -13.83 19.69
N SER A 679 13.52 -14.97 19.12
CA SER A 679 12.71 -16.18 19.14
C SER A 679 12.44 -16.74 20.54
N SER A 680 13.34 -16.55 21.53
CA SER A 680 13.09 -16.98 22.92
C SER A 680 11.91 -16.25 23.54
N ARG A 681 11.85 -14.92 23.37
CA ARG A 681 10.76 -14.06 23.83
C ARG A 681 9.45 -14.36 23.08
N ALA A 682 9.50 -14.54 21.77
CA ALA A 682 8.32 -14.93 20.98
C ALA A 682 7.73 -16.27 21.47
N LYS A 683 8.57 -17.28 21.71
CA LYS A 683 8.12 -18.58 22.25
C LYS A 683 7.42 -18.43 23.59
N PHE A 684 7.99 -17.64 24.50
CA PHE A 684 7.36 -17.36 25.79
C PHE A 684 5.98 -16.72 25.62
N ILE A 685 5.84 -15.73 24.72
CA ILE A 685 4.56 -15.08 24.46
C ILE A 685 3.52 -16.07 23.90
N VAL A 686 3.95 -17.00 23.04
CA VAL A 686 3.07 -18.09 22.55
C VAL A 686 2.66 -19.03 23.68
N GLU A 687 3.56 -19.37 24.60
CA GLU A 687 3.25 -20.18 25.77
C GLU A 687 2.22 -19.50 26.70
N GLU A 688 2.33 -18.19 26.89
CA GLU A 688 1.34 -17.39 27.63
C GLU A 688 -0.02 -17.36 26.92
N LEU A 689 -0.06 -17.24 25.59
CA LEU A 689 -1.30 -17.35 24.82
C LEU A 689 -1.98 -18.71 24.98
N LEU A 690 -1.18 -19.79 24.99
CA LEU A 690 -1.68 -21.14 25.16
C LEU A 690 -2.23 -21.38 26.57
N ALA A 691 -1.79 -20.61 27.57
CA ALA A 691 -2.23 -20.75 28.97
C ALA A 691 -2.15 -22.20 29.49
N GLY A 692 -1.08 -22.91 29.11
CA GLY A 692 -0.85 -24.32 29.46
C GLY A 692 -1.64 -25.35 28.63
N GLN A 693 -2.45 -24.90 27.67
CA GLN A 693 -3.12 -25.77 26.69
C GLN A 693 -2.17 -26.16 25.54
N GLY A 694 -2.58 -27.17 24.76
CA GLY A 694 -1.86 -27.58 23.56
C GLY A 694 -2.26 -26.74 22.34
N VAL A 695 -1.36 -26.64 21.36
CA VAL A 695 -1.60 -25.91 20.10
C VAL A 695 -2.77 -26.48 19.27
N GLU A 696 -3.18 -27.71 19.55
CA GLU A 696 -4.39 -28.33 19.01
C GLU A 696 -5.69 -27.61 19.41
N THR A 697 -5.70 -26.80 20.48
CA THR A 697 -6.88 -26.06 20.94
C THR A 697 -7.07 -24.71 20.23
N LEU A 698 -6.06 -24.23 19.50
CA LEU A 698 -6.10 -22.93 18.83
C LEU A 698 -7.17 -22.89 17.73
N SER A 699 -8.02 -21.86 17.80
CA SER A 699 -8.98 -21.56 16.72
C SER A 699 -8.25 -21.09 15.46
N SER A 700 -8.92 -21.10 14.31
CA SER A 700 -8.36 -20.54 13.07
C SER A 700 -7.98 -19.07 13.23
N THR A 701 -8.77 -18.28 13.96
CA THR A 701 -8.50 -16.87 14.25
C THR A 701 -7.27 -16.68 15.15
N GLN A 702 -7.10 -17.53 16.16
CA GLN A 702 -5.90 -17.51 17.01
C GLN A 702 -4.64 -17.95 16.25
N LEU A 703 -4.74 -18.94 15.36
CA LEU A 703 -3.63 -19.31 14.47
C LEU A 703 -3.27 -18.16 13.52
N SER A 704 -4.27 -17.52 12.93
CA SER A 704 -4.12 -16.34 12.09
C SER A 704 -3.42 -15.18 12.82
N SER A 705 -3.70 -14.98 14.11
CA SER A 705 -3.07 -13.89 14.87
C SER A 705 -1.59 -14.13 15.16
N LEU A 706 -1.08 -15.37 15.05
CA LEU A 706 0.29 -15.68 15.43
C LEU A 706 1.35 -14.98 14.57
N GLY A 707 1.03 -14.51 13.36
CA GLY A 707 2.01 -13.84 12.49
C GLY A 707 3.35 -14.60 12.44
N TYR A 708 4.47 -13.90 12.64
CA TYR A 708 5.80 -14.52 12.68
C TYR A 708 6.06 -15.39 13.92
N PHE A 709 5.22 -15.37 14.96
CA PHE A 709 5.34 -16.32 16.07
C PHE A 709 5.10 -17.76 15.63
N ILE A 710 4.32 -18.00 14.56
CA ILE A 710 4.15 -19.34 13.99
C ILE A 710 5.50 -19.97 13.58
N CYS A 711 6.45 -19.13 13.17
CA CYS A 711 7.78 -19.57 12.75
C CYS A 711 8.65 -20.09 13.91
N THR A 712 8.23 -19.83 15.15
CA THR A 712 8.96 -20.22 16.36
C THR A 712 8.49 -21.54 16.95
N LEU A 713 7.35 -22.08 16.47
CA LEU A 713 6.85 -23.38 16.87
C LEU A 713 7.81 -24.49 16.44
N ASN A 714 7.94 -25.50 17.29
CA ASN A 714 8.71 -26.69 16.97
C ASN A 714 7.91 -27.70 16.14
N LEU A 715 8.61 -28.70 15.59
CA LEU A 715 8.02 -29.76 14.74
C LEU A 715 6.85 -30.49 15.42
N THR A 716 6.97 -30.78 16.72
CA THR A 716 5.94 -31.50 17.48
C THR A 716 4.68 -30.65 17.64
N GLN A 717 4.84 -29.36 17.93
CA GLN A 717 3.74 -28.41 18.00
C GLN A 717 3.04 -28.29 16.64
N ILE A 718 3.79 -28.05 15.56
CA ILE A 718 3.21 -27.88 14.22
C ILE A 718 2.38 -29.11 13.80
N ARG A 719 2.88 -30.32 14.06
CA ARG A 719 2.13 -31.56 13.77
C ARG A 719 0.80 -31.65 14.51
N LYS A 720 0.73 -31.15 15.75
CA LYS A 720 -0.47 -31.18 16.59
C LYS A 720 -1.53 -30.14 16.24
N ILE A 721 -1.21 -29.12 15.44
CA ILE A 721 -2.19 -28.09 15.04
C ILE A 721 -3.45 -28.77 14.48
N ASN A 722 -4.65 -28.30 14.84
CA ASN A 722 -5.88 -28.84 14.29
C ASN A 722 -5.96 -28.62 12.76
N VAL A 723 -6.27 -29.67 11.99
CA VAL A 723 -6.29 -29.62 10.52
C VAL A 723 -7.30 -28.61 9.97
N THR A 724 -8.50 -28.54 10.56
CA THR A 724 -9.55 -27.61 10.14
C THR A 724 -9.18 -26.17 10.46
N SER A 725 -8.62 -25.93 11.65
CA SER A 725 -8.11 -24.60 12.03
C SER A 725 -6.99 -24.16 11.09
N PHE A 726 -6.02 -25.05 10.80
CA PHE A 726 -4.92 -24.79 9.86
C PHE A 726 -5.43 -24.48 8.46
N ARG A 727 -6.35 -25.30 7.92
CA ARG A 727 -6.92 -25.08 6.58
C ARG A 727 -7.53 -23.68 6.45
N SER A 728 -8.24 -23.23 7.49
CA SER A 728 -8.92 -21.94 7.51
C SER A 728 -7.99 -20.74 7.73
N SER A 729 -6.77 -20.97 8.24
CA SER A 729 -5.76 -19.93 8.49
C SER A 729 -4.52 -20.05 7.59
N ALA A 730 -4.49 -21.02 6.67
CA ALA A 730 -3.34 -21.37 5.84
C ALA A 730 -2.76 -20.17 5.11
N ARG A 731 -3.63 -19.27 4.61
CA ARG A 731 -3.22 -18.02 3.97
C ARG A 731 -2.42 -17.10 4.86
N ASP A 732 -2.87 -16.87 6.09
CA ASP A 732 -2.17 -15.95 7.00
C ASP A 732 -0.85 -16.54 7.42
N ILE A 733 -0.82 -17.85 7.68
CA ILE A 733 0.43 -18.57 7.95
C ILE A 733 1.37 -18.43 6.75
N GLY A 734 0.84 -18.59 5.54
CA GLY A 734 1.54 -18.46 4.25
C GLY A 734 1.95 -17.05 3.85
N GLU A 735 1.62 -16.01 4.61
CA GLU A 735 2.14 -14.66 4.42
C GLU A 735 3.48 -14.45 5.18
N ASN A 736 3.78 -15.31 6.17
CA ASN A 736 4.96 -15.17 7.02
C ASN A 736 6.20 -15.81 6.38
N MET A 737 7.28 -15.04 6.26
CA MET A 737 8.54 -15.52 5.70
C MET A 737 9.42 -16.23 6.74
N CYS A 738 8.99 -17.42 7.18
CA CYS A 738 9.75 -18.19 8.18
C CYS A 738 11.16 -18.53 7.67
N PRO A 739 12.24 -18.13 8.38
CA PRO A 739 13.60 -18.32 7.91
C PRO A 739 14.09 -19.77 8.03
N ASN A 740 13.48 -20.56 8.93
CA ASN A 740 13.89 -21.93 9.20
C ASN A 740 13.20 -22.92 8.24
N VAL A 741 14.00 -23.60 7.42
CA VAL A 741 13.49 -24.60 6.44
C VAL A 741 12.82 -25.80 7.10
N ILE A 742 13.23 -26.19 8.31
CA ILE A 742 12.61 -27.30 9.05
C ILE A 742 11.19 -26.90 9.47
N THR A 743 11.00 -25.66 9.93
CA THR A 743 9.67 -25.11 10.24
C THR A 743 8.80 -25.05 8.99
N LEU A 744 9.32 -24.54 7.87
CA LEU A 744 8.60 -24.53 6.59
C LEU A 744 8.23 -25.93 6.12
N SER A 745 9.13 -26.91 6.27
CA SER A 745 8.87 -28.30 5.91
C SER A 745 7.77 -28.92 6.78
N ALA A 746 7.77 -28.64 8.09
CA ALA A 746 6.70 -29.07 8.99
C ALA A 746 5.34 -28.43 8.65
N LEU A 747 5.32 -27.14 8.33
CA LEU A 747 4.11 -26.44 7.88
C LEU A 747 3.62 -26.98 6.53
N LYS A 748 4.55 -27.33 5.63
CA LYS A 748 4.26 -27.97 4.36
C LYS A 748 3.59 -29.33 4.57
N ASP A 749 4.13 -30.16 5.46
CA ASP A 749 3.52 -31.45 5.80
C ASP A 749 2.11 -31.26 6.37
N LYS A 750 1.91 -30.23 7.20
CA LYS A 750 0.58 -29.88 7.70
C LYS A 750 -0.37 -29.41 6.59
N ALA A 751 0.14 -28.68 5.59
CA ALA A 751 -0.64 -28.30 4.41
C ALA A 751 -1.02 -29.52 3.55
N VAL A 752 -0.14 -30.51 3.41
CA VAL A 752 -0.48 -31.77 2.73
C VAL A 752 -1.60 -32.52 3.48
N GLU A 753 -1.54 -32.57 4.81
CA GLU A 753 -2.61 -33.16 5.64
C GLU A 753 -3.93 -32.38 5.52
N ALA A 754 -3.85 -31.05 5.45
CA ALA A 754 -5.02 -30.18 5.40
C ALA A 754 -5.66 -30.05 4.03
N PHE A 755 -4.90 -30.18 2.95
CA PHE A 755 -5.41 -30.02 1.59
C PHE A 755 -5.28 -31.34 0.83
N ILE A 756 -4.32 -31.39 -0.09
CA ILE A 756 -4.08 -32.47 -1.04
C ILE A 756 -2.56 -32.66 -1.18
N PRO A 757 -2.09 -33.82 -1.72
CA PRO A 757 -0.67 -34.07 -1.95
C PRO A 757 -0.02 -33.03 -2.87
N VAL A 758 1.28 -32.78 -2.69
CA VAL A 758 2.03 -31.73 -3.42
C VAL A 758 1.89 -31.84 -4.94
N LYS A 759 2.01 -33.06 -5.49
CA LYS A 759 1.85 -33.31 -6.94
C LYS A 759 0.49 -32.88 -7.52
N GLU A 760 -0.53 -32.72 -6.68
CA GLU A 760 -1.89 -32.35 -7.07
C GLU A 760 -2.19 -30.86 -6.82
N TRP A 761 -1.26 -30.11 -6.22
CA TRP A 761 -1.45 -28.68 -5.95
C TRP A 761 -1.69 -27.87 -7.23
N THR A 762 -2.81 -27.16 -7.23
CA THR A 762 -3.16 -26.23 -8.30
C THR A 762 -2.69 -24.82 -7.95
N GLY A 763 -2.99 -23.85 -8.83
CA GLY A 763 -2.76 -22.45 -8.51
C GLY A 763 -3.57 -21.94 -7.33
N ALA A 764 -4.72 -22.56 -7.02
CA ALA A 764 -5.53 -22.18 -5.86
C ALA A 764 -4.79 -22.52 -4.56
N GLU A 765 -4.35 -23.77 -4.39
CA GLU A 765 -3.62 -24.21 -3.20
C GLU A 765 -2.29 -23.46 -3.05
N LEU A 766 -1.50 -23.30 -4.13
CA LEU A 766 -0.22 -22.58 -4.05
C LEU A 766 -0.36 -21.11 -3.62
N GLN A 767 -1.43 -20.44 -4.06
CA GLN A 767 -1.72 -19.07 -3.61
C GLN A 767 -2.26 -19.03 -2.18
N GLU A 768 -3.00 -20.06 -1.75
CA GLU A 768 -3.53 -20.16 -0.39
C GLU A 768 -2.44 -20.47 0.64
N ILE A 769 -1.46 -21.33 0.32
CA ILE A 769 -0.40 -21.69 1.27
C ILE A 769 0.82 -20.75 1.21
N GLY A 770 0.94 -19.94 0.16
CA GLY A 770 1.95 -18.88 0.05
C GLY A 770 3.39 -19.35 0.30
N THR A 771 4.06 -18.76 1.30
CA THR A 771 5.44 -19.06 1.70
C THR A 771 5.66 -20.49 2.17
N ILE A 772 4.63 -21.19 2.64
CA ILE A 772 4.72 -22.59 3.08
C ILE A 772 5.20 -23.49 1.93
N ALA A 773 4.88 -23.14 0.68
CA ALA A 773 5.36 -23.85 -0.51
C ALA A 773 6.89 -23.91 -0.63
N ALA A 774 7.64 -23.05 0.08
CA ALA A 774 9.10 -23.13 0.12
C ALA A 774 9.64 -24.31 0.93
N GLY A 775 8.79 -24.98 1.73
CA GLY A 775 9.12 -26.16 2.54
C GLY A 775 9.07 -27.50 1.80
N VAL A 776 8.76 -27.51 0.50
CA VAL A 776 8.76 -28.73 -0.32
C VAL A 776 10.17 -29.28 -0.55
N SER A 777 10.28 -30.59 -0.74
CA SER A 777 11.54 -31.23 -1.11
C SER A 777 11.90 -30.97 -2.59
N ALA A 778 13.13 -31.32 -2.96
CA ALA A 778 13.57 -31.23 -4.36
C ALA A 778 12.76 -32.16 -5.27
N GLU A 779 12.42 -33.34 -4.77
CA GLU A 779 11.62 -34.36 -5.45
C GLU A 779 10.18 -33.88 -5.63
N GLU A 780 9.56 -33.37 -4.56
CA GLU A 780 8.21 -32.79 -4.60
C GLU A 780 8.14 -31.59 -5.57
N MET A 781 9.17 -30.74 -5.60
CA MET A 781 9.26 -29.62 -6.55
C MET A 781 9.31 -30.09 -8.00
N ALA A 782 10.03 -31.18 -8.29
CA ALA A 782 10.10 -31.75 -9.64
C ALA A 782 8.75 -32.36 -10.09
N GLU A 783 7.91 -32.79 -9.15
CA GLU A 783 6.58 -33.36 -9.42
C GLU A 783 5.48 -32.30 -9.66
N LEU A 784 5.69 -31.06 -9.23
CA LEU A 784 4.70 -29.98 -9.45
C LEU A 784 4.42 -29.75 -10.94
N SER A 785 3.16 -29.57 -11.30
CA SER A 785 2.80 -29.33 -12.71
C SER A 785 3.45 -28.05 -13.25
N THR A 786 3.88 -28.08 -14.52
CA THR A 786 4.44 -26.90 -15.22
C THR A 786 3.47 -25.72 -15.25
N SER A 787 2.16 -25.98 -15.22
CA SER A 787 1.14 -24.93 -15.14
C SER A 787 0.89 -24.38 -13.73
N SER A 788 1.31 -25.10 -12.67
CA SER A 788 1.10 -24.68 -11.28
C SER A 788 2.21 -23.74 -10.80
N VAL A 789 3.46 -23.94 -11.24
CA VAL A 789 4.63 -23.20 -10.72
C VAL A 789 4.56 -21.68 -10.93
N MET A 790 3.77 -21.19 -11.88
CA MET A 790 3.51 -19.76 -12.07
C MET A 790 2.77 -19.12 -10.87
N PHE A 791 2.07 -19.93 -10.07
CA PHE A 791 1.30 -19.51 -8.91
C PHE A 791 2.08 -19.64 -7.60
N LEU A 792 3.37 -19.96 -7.65
CA LEU A 792 4.25 -19.71 -6.52
C LEU A 792 4.29 -18.20 -6.23
N THR A 793 4.40 -17.82 -4.97
CA THR A 793 4.56 -16.40 -4.60
C THR A 793 6.02 -15.99 -4.71
N PRO A 794 6.32 -14.72 -5.06
CA PRO A 794 7.68 -14.17 -5.01
C PRO A 794 8.41 -14.46 -3.68
N GLN A 795 7.70 -14.37 -2.56
CA GLN A 795 8.22 -14.66 -1.23
C GLN A 795 8.62 -16.13 -1.08
N SER A 796 7.79 -17.06 -1.55
CA SER A 796 8.11 -18.50 -1.54
C SER A 796 9.36 -18.79 -2.39
N ILE A 797 9.50 -18.15 -3.56
CA ILE A 797 10.70 -18.29 -4.40
C ILE A 797 11.95 -17.83 -3.65
N VAL A 798 11.91 -16.68 -2.96
CA VAL A 798 13.07 -16.19 -2.19
C VAL A 798 13.48 -17.14 -1.07
N LEU A 799 12.50 -17.78 -0.42
CA LEU A 799 12.73 -18.68 0.72
C LEU A 799 13.20 -20.09 0.29
N MET A 800 12.93 -20.51 -0.95
CA MET A 800 13.33 -21.85 -1.41
C MET A 800 14.84 -22.05 -1.35
N PRO A 801 15.32 -23.18 -0.78
CA PRO A 801 16.73 -23.52 -0.87
C PRO A 801 17.21 -23.64 -2.32
N PRO A 802 18.47 -23.27 -2.66
CA PRO A 802 18.99 -23.37 -4.03
C PRO A 802 18.83 -24.76 -4.66
N LYS A 803 19.00 -25.83 -3.88
CA LYS A 803 18.83 -27.22 -4.32
C LYS A 803 17.38 -27.57 -4.70
N VAL A 804 16.39 -26.97 -4.04
CA VAL A 804 14.97 -27.19 -4.34
C VAL A 804 14.62 -26.47 -5.64
N LEU A 805 15.03 -25.21 -5.80
CA LEU A 805 14.78 -24.48 -7.04
C LEU A 805 15.47 -25.13 -8.25
N SER A 806 16.71 -25.61 -8.09
CA SER A 806 17.43 -26.27 -9.19
C SER A 806 16.90 -27.65 -9.56
N ALA A 807 15.99 -28.23 -8.76
CA ALA A 807 15.29 -29.46 -9.10
C ALA A 807 14.16 -29.23 -10.14
N MET A 808 13.73 -27.98 -10.35
CA MET A 808 12.73 -27.65 -11.36
C MET A 808 13.23 -27.99 -12.76
N SER A 809 12.42 -28.64 -13.58
CA SER A 809 12.70 -28.83 -14.99
C SER A 809 12.85 -27.49 -15.73
N VAL A 810 13.53 -27.52 -16.88
CA VAL A 810 13.64 -26.35 -17.76
C VAL A 810 12.26 -25.80 -18.14
N GLU A 811 11.27 -26.68 -18.34
CA GLU A 811 9.91 -26.27 -18.69
C GLU A 811 9.17 -25.63 -17.51
N GLN A 812 9.34 -26.13 -16.29
CA GLN A 812 8.82 -25.45 -15.10
C GLN A 812 9.43 -24.05 -14.96
N ILE A 813 10.75 -23.88 -15.17
CA ILE A 813 11.39 -22.56 -15.10
C ILE A 813 10.85 -21.60 -16.16
N LYS A 814 10.62 -22.05 -17.41
CA LYS A 814 9.97 -21.20 -18.43
C LYS A 814 8.57 -20.73 -18.02
N ASN A 815 7.87 -21.54 -17.22
CA ASN A 815 6.53 -21.22 -16.76
C ASN A 815 6.49 -20.53 -15.37
N LEU A 816 7.64 -20.16 -14.77
CA LEU A 816 7.64 -19.44 -13.49
C LEU A 816 6.95 -18.06 -13.57
N GLY A 817 6.96 -17.44 -14.75
CA GLY A 817 6.44 -16.10 -14.94
C GLY A 817 7.43 -15.00 -14.55
N VAL A 818 7.13 -13.77 -14.95
CA VAL A 818 8.09 -12.65 -14.90
C VAL A 818 8.45 -12.26 -13.46
N ARG A 819 7.45 -12.14 -12.58
CA ARG A 819 7.66 -11.71 -11.18
C ARG A 819 8.43 -12.75 -10.37
N ASN A 820 8.06 -14.02 -10.47
CA ASN A 820 8.78 -15.09 -9.77
C ASN A 820 10.22 -15.23 -10.28
N SER A 821 10.42 -15.11 -11.60
CA SER A 821 11.77 -15.15 -12.19
C SER A 821 12.64 -13.99 -11.70
N ALA A 822 12.08 -12.78 -11.57
CA ALA A 822 12.77 -11.63 -11.00
C ALA A 822 13.05 -11.75 -9.49
N SER A 823 12.38 -12.67 -8.79
CA SER A 823 12.56 -12.94 -7.36
C SER A 823 13.67 -13.97 -7.07
N VAL A 824 14.14 -14.68 -8.09
CA VAL A 824 15.20 -15.70 -7.93
C VAL A 824 16.49 -15.04 -7.45
N THR A 825 16.99 -15.50 -6.31
CA THR A 825 18.16 -14.95 -5.63
C THR A 825 19.47 -15.28 -6.35
N ALA A 826 20.54 -14.54 -6.04
CA ALA A 826 21.86 -14.82 -6.60
C ALA A 826 22.38 -16.23 -6.24
N ALA A 827 22.11 -16.70 -5.02
CA ALA A 827 22.50 -18.05 -4.59
C ALA A 827 21.76 -19.13 -5.38
N GLN A 828 20.46 -18.95 -5.61
CA GLN A 828 19.66 -19.84 -6.45
C GLN A 828 20.12 -19.85 -7.91
N LYS A 829 20.40 -18.67 -8.50
CA LYS A 829 20.92 -18.59 -9.88
C LYS A 829 22.21 -19.38 -10.08
N ARG A 830 23.10 -19.41 -9.09
CA ARG A 830 24.36 -20.20 -9.13
C ARG A 830 24.13 -21.71 -9.10
N ALA A 831 23.00 -22.17 -8.55
CA ALA A 831 22.66 -23.59 -8.49
C ALA A 831 21.96 -24.10 -9.77
N LEU A 832 21.55 -23.21 -10.68
CA LEU A 832 20.89 -23.58 -11.93
C LEU A 832 21.90 -24.05 -12.98
N SER A 833 21.51 -25.06 -13.74
CA SER A 833 22.21 -25.45 -14.98
C SER A 833 22.13 -24.34 -16.04
N SER A 834 23.01 -24.42 -17.05
CA SER A 834 23.01 -23.45 -18.16
C SER A 834 21.66 -23.35 -18.88
N ASN A 835 20.98 -24.49 -19.10
CA ASN A 835 19.67 -24.53 -19.75
C ASN A 835 18.56 -23.91 -18.87
N GLN A 836 18.61 -24.16 -17.56
CA GLN A 836 17.69 -23.55 -16.60
C GLN A 836 17.92 -22.04 -16.50
N LEU A 837 19.17 -21.58 -16.46
CA LEU A 837 19.50 -20.16 -16.45
C LEU A 837 19.04 -19.46 -17.74
N LYS A 838 19.19 -20.11 -18.90
CA LYS A 838 18.65 -19.61 -20.16
C LYS A 838 17.13 -19.45 -20.11
N ALA A 839 16.41 -20.48 -19.64
CA ALA A 839 14.96 -20.42 -19.46
C ALA A 839 14.52 -19.31 -18.48
N LEU A 840 15.23 -19.15 -17.37
CA LEU A 840 14.98 -18.08 -16.41
C LEU A 840 15.18 -16.70 -17.05
N ASN A 841 16.27 -16.54 -17.80
CA ASN A 841 16.57 -15.30 -18.50
C ASN A 841 15.52 -15.01 -19.57
N GLU A 842 14.99 -16.00 -20.29
CA GLU A 842 13.91 -15.78 -21.27
C GLU A 842 12.67 -15.10 -20.64
N ASN A 843 12.34 -15.40 -19.37
CA ASN A 843 11.24 -14.75 -18.65
C ASN A 843 11.51 -13.30 -18.28
N ILE A 844 12.76 -12.94 -17.99
CA ILE A 844 13.16 -11.59 -17.54
C ILE A 844 13.53 -10.71 -18.74
N GLN A 845 14.10 -11.33 -19.78
CA GLN A 845 14.65 -10.68 -20.98
C GLN A 845 13.61 -10.50 -22.09
N ILE A 846 12.50 -11.26 -22.06
CA ILE A 846 11.39 -11.27 -23.03
C ILE A 846 11.86 -10.85 -24.44
N LYS A 847 12.57 -11.79 -25.08
CA LYS A 847 13.18 -11.76 -26.43
C LYS A 847 13.28 -10.36 -27.08
N GLY A 848 14.35 -9.63 -26.76
CA GLY A 848 14.97 -8.72 -27.71
C GLY A 848 15.63 -9.52 -28.83
N GLY A 849 15.53 -9.05 -30.08
CA GLY A 849 16.15 -9.67 -31.25
C GLY A 849 17.65 -9.92 -31.06
N ALA A 850 18.20 -10.86 -31.84
CA ALA A 850 19.60 -11.26 -31.76
C ALA A 850 20.53 -10.07 -32.11
N GLY A 851 20.95 -9.33 -31.10
CA GLY A 851 21.85 -8.19 -31.28
C GLY A 851 22.46 -7.75 -29.95
N SER A 852 23.71 -8.16 -29.73
CA SER A 852 24.58 -7.83 -28.59
C SER A 852 24.15 -8.41 -27.22
N VAL A 853 24.71 -9.59 -26.92
CA VAL A 853 25.16 -9.84 -25.54
C VAL A 853 26.15 -8.72 -25.22
N GLN A 854 25.75 -7.71 -24.43
CA GLN A 854 26.73 -6.80 -23.86
C GLN A 854 27.70 -7.66 -23.04
N PRO A 855 29.01 -7.65 -23.34
CA PRO A 855 29.98 -8.50 -22.65
C PRO A 855 30.07 -8.20 -21.15
N LEU A 856 29.54 -7.05 -20.70
CA LEU A 856 29.62 -6.53 -19.34
C LEU A 856 28.91 -7.40 -18.29
N LEU A 857 27.79 -8.07 -18.61
CA LEU A 857 27.12 -8.96 -17.65
C LEU A 857 27.83 -10.32 -17.53
N ALA A 858 28.44 -10.81 -18.61
CA ALA A 858 29.26 -12.01 -18.59
C ALA A 858 30.63 -11.76 -17.93
N THR A 859 31.21 -10.57 -18.11
CA THR A 859 32.48 -10.18 -17.47
C THR A 859 32.32 -9.75 -16.01
N LEU A 860 31.19 -9.17 -15.58
CA LEU A 860 30.91 -8.98 -14.15
C LEU A 860 30.65 -10.31 -13.44
N LEU A 861 30.00 -11.28 -14.09
CA LEU A 861 29.92 -12.64 -13.53
C LEU A 861 31.31 -13.30 -13.48
N ALA A 862 32.16 -13.13 -14.50
CA ALA A 862 33.52 -13.69 -14.52
C ALA A 862 34.47 -13.03 -13.49
N LEU A 863 34.38 -11.72 -13.27
CA LEU A 863 35.20 -11.01 -12.27
C LEU A 863 34.78 -11.33 -10.82
N VAL A 864 33.50 -11.61 -10.59
CA VAL A 864 33.02 -12.11 -9.30
C VAL A 864 33.36 -13.60 -9.10
N LEU A 865 33.59 -14.36 -10.18
CA LEU A 865 34.02 -15.76 -10.14
C LEU A 865 35.53 -15.95 -9.86
N THR A 866 36.36 -14.90 -9.92
CA THR A 866 37.82 -14.99 -9.65
C THR A 866 38.30 -14.19 -8.43
N GLY A 867 37.42 -13.45 -7.75
CA GLY A 867 37.78 -12.51 -6.67
C GLY A 867 37.63 -13.01 -5.23
N VAL A 868 37.47 -14.31 -4.98
CA VAL A 868 37.47 -14.90 -3.62
C VAL A 868 38.40 -16.10 -3.59
N PHE A 869 39.69 -15.83 -3.78
CA PHE A 869 40.82 -16.59 -3.26
C PHE A 869 42.04 -15.67 -3.33
N TYR A 870 42.13 -14.74 -2.36
CA TYR A 870 43.35 -14.32 -1.68
C TYR A 870 42.99 -13.50 -0.44
#